data_AF-A0A674EAU0-F1
#
_entry.id   AF-A0A674EAU0-F1
#
_cell.length_a   1.000
_cell.length_b   1.000
_cell.length_c   1.000
_cell.angle_alpha   90.00
_cell.angle_beta   90.00
_cell.angle_gamma   90.00
#
_symmetry.space_group_name_H-M   'P 1'
#
loop_
_entity.id
_entity.type
_entity.pdbx_description
1 polymer ?
#
loop_
_entity_poly.entity_id
_entity_poly.type
_entity_poly.pdbx_seq_one_letter_code
_entity_poly.pdbx_strand_id
1 'polypeptide(L)'
;MAQALSEEEFHRMQAHLLELRTQNYQLSDDLRKNTAELVAVRQKSVTLEKDYIKAQKVLQEVDALLSENEMLQGKLHSQEDDFRLQNSTLMQELSKLCTQIEELEHENKDLNDGKVFQAESSSPTPSSVDGELLRLQAENAALQKKITAGPAVRSTGLVMKQDALRWSALCPNPITQCFGPEVELQLHTEVEEKRLLKEQLQALEMNIHSFCTRTKIDEIQQRKEEELKSMNIRIQKLQGDLLSANQSVGEMKEQLQSRQKEHELVLHALKDQVACQSAVSQEQVESILTENDALRTNLAALEQIQTVKTQEMNLLRDQNMALNVELQQKRTEQESFLAQRDDLNSQLQESNRANSRLLEQLTEVGQEKDGVQQELEEAKKTADKRKAMLDELAIDIITEKSRHKEELSDVRLQHEKEVLGVRARYEKELRGLHEDKNRTEEEIRSQLRDEKARNKELEGLQQSVEELQAQVQSMEGTKGWFERRLKEAEESMEESRLEHQEQMEKLQKEHSIQLEVNSLCGHLMTFMMYSPCRCGIQEIKDTVDGQRILEKKGSSALKDLKRQLQLERKRADKLQERLQEILTNTKTRTGLEELVLSEISSPNRSQQRGDSSSVSSFSYGEIMKEGASAQSTNKSASGSPQSQRPADLSDDEVGELFLRLAEVQQEKWMLEEKVKHLEVSCSSMADDICKKSAIIETYVMDSRTGNHLSPSHGAVAVANHGGQVGGHGHGLGSVLRDLVKPGDENLREMNKKLQNMLEEQLTKNMHLQKVGCCTLEKVGLAGTPALRKKIKLA
;
A
#
# COMPACT_ATOMS: atom_id res chain seq x y z
N MET A 1 -25.88 70.21 -29.84
CA MET A 1 -25.76 69.50 -31.13
C MET A 1 -25.39 68.07 -30.79
N ALA A 2 -26.28 67.11 -31.06
CA ALA A 2 -25.92 65.70 -31.05
C ALA A 2 -25.69 65.32 -32.51
N GLN A 3 -24.48 64.91 -32.87
CA GLN A 3 -24.30 64.15 -34.10
C GLN A 3 -24.88 62.76 -33.82
N ALA A 4 -25.90 62.37 -34.59
CA ALA A 4 -26.33 60.99 -34.59
C ALA A 4 -25.16 60.15 -35.12
N LEU A 5 -24.79 59.10 -34.38
CA LEU A 5 -23.89 58.06 -34.89
C LEU A 5 -24.44 57.55 -36.23
N SER A 6 -23.56 57.34 -37.20
CA SER A 6 -23.98 56.65 -38.42
C SER A 6 -24.43 55.23 -38.07
N GLU A 7 -25.32 54.67 -38.89
CA GLU A 7 -25.87 53.34 -38.65
C GLU A 7 -24.77 52.26 -38.61
N GLU A 8 -23.70 52.41 -39.39
CA GLU A 8 -22.51 51.55 -39.36
C GLU A 8 -21.66 51.70 -38.10
N GLU A 9 -21.57 52.90 -37.50
CA GLU A 9 -20.86 53.11 -36.24
C GLU A 9 -21.66 52.53 -35.07
N PHE A 10 -22.99 52.69 -35.09
CA PHE A 10 -23.88 52.07 -34.11
C PHE A 10 -23.79 50.54 -34.16
N HIS A 11 -23.85 49.92 -35.34
CA HIS A 11 -23.70 48.47 -35.50
C HIS A 11 -22.30 47.98 -35.09
N ARG A 12 -21.22 48.69 -35.43
CA ARG A 12 -19.86 48.35 -34.97
C ARG A 12 -19.72 48.42 -33.45
N MET A 13 -20.25 49.47 -32.83
CA MET A 13 -20.26 49.63 -31.38
C MET A 13 -21.11 48.53 -30.70
N GLN A 14 -22.27 48.20 -31.27
CA GLN A 14 -23.12 47.12 -30.77
C GLN A 14 -22.42 45.75 -30.84
N ALA A 15 -21.75 45.45 -31.95
CA ALA A 15 -21.00 44.20 -32.13
C ALA A 15 -19.85 44.08 -31.12
N HIS A 16 -19.05 45.13 -30.94
CA HIS A 16 -17.93 45.13 -30.00
C HIS A 16 -18.40 45.07 -28.53
N LEU A 17 -19.56 45.66 -28.20
CA LEU A 17 -20.16 45.56 -26.86
C LEU A 17 -20.72 44.14 -26.59
N LEU A 18 -21.20 43.44 -27.63
CA LEU A 18 -21.57 42.02 -27.59
C LEU A 18 -20.35 41.11 -27.41
N GLU A 19 -19.24 41.40 -28.11
CA GLU A 19 -17.96 40.72 -27.99
C GLU A 19 -17.38 40.87 -26.57
N LEU A 20 -17.26 42.10 -26.07
CA LEU A 20 -16.79 42.39 -24.70
C LEU A 20 -17.66 41.71 -23.65
N ARG A 21 -19.00 41.69 -23.84
CA ARG A 21 -19.92 40.97 -22.94
C ARG A 21 -19.69 39.46 -22.97
N THR A 22 -19.41 38.89 -24.14
CA THR A 22 -19.11 37.45 -24.31
C THR A 22 -17.78 37.08 -23.65
N GLN A 23 -16.73 37.90 -23.85
CA GLN A 23 -15.45 37.76 -23.16
C GLN A 23 -15.62 37.88 -21.64
N ASN A 24 -16.45 38.81 -21.15
CA ASN A 24 -16.69 38.98 -19.72
C ASN A 24 -17.41 37.78 -19.08
N TYR A 25 -18.36 37.16 -19.79
CA TYR A 25 -18.95 35.89 -19.36
C TYR A 25 -17.92 34.75 -19.34
N GLN A 26 -17.10 34.61 -20.37
CA GLN A 26 -16.05 33.59 -20.43
C GLN A 26 -15.06 33.73 -19.26
N LEU A 27 -14.56 34.94 -19.00
CA LEU A 27 -13.68 35.24 -17.86
C LEU A 27 -14.37 34.98 -16.51
N SER A 28 -15.67 35.23 -16.40
CA SER A 28 -16.46 34.92 -15.20
C SER A 28 -16.62 33.41 -14.97
N ASP A 29 -16.73 32.62 -16.04
CA ASP A 29 -16.81 31.16 -15.96
C ASP A 29 -15.46 30.54 -15.62
N ASP A 30 -14.38 31.04 -16.20
CA ASP A 30 -13.03 30.57 -15.92
C ASP A 30 -12.56 31.00 -14.51
N LEU A 31 -12.96 32.18 -14.02
CA LEU A 31 -12.81 32.55 -12.61
C LEU A 31 -13.58 31.60 -11.68
N ARG A 32 -14.78 31.16 -12.05
CA ARG A 32 -15.56 30.18 -11.27
C ARG A 32 -14.88 28.80 -11.23
N LYS A 33 -14.36 28.31 -12.36
CA LYS A 33 -13.57 27.06 -12.44
C LYS A 33 -12.32 27.15 -11.56
N ASN A 34 -11.49 28.17 -11.78
CA ASN A 34 -10.25 28.40 -11.01
C ASN A 34 -10.52 28.51 -9.50
N THR A 35 -11.63 29.12 -9.10
CA THR A 35 -12.04 29.20 -7.69
C THR A 35 -12.42 27.82 -7.12
N ALA A 36 -13.18 27.02 -7.88
CA ALA A 36 -13.56 25.66 -7.47
C ALA A 36 -12.33 24.72 -7.38
N GLU A 37 -11.42 24.80 -8.34
CA GLU A 37 -10.15 24.06 -8.34
C GLU A 37 -9.27 24.46 -7.16
N LEU A 38 -9.13 25.76 -6.87
CA LEU A 38 -8.37 26.28 -5.73
C LEU A 38 -8.97 25.82 -4.39
N VAL A 39 -10.30 25.73 -4.28
CA VAL A 39 -10.98 25.12 -3.11
C VAL A 39 -10.68 23.62 -3.03
N ALA A 40 -10.76 22.88 -4.14
CA ALA A 40 -10.47 21.44 -4.17
C ALA A 40 -9.00 21.13 -3.81
N VAL A 41 -8.04 21.95 -4.26
CA VAL A 41 -6.62 21.84 -3.90
C VAL A 41 -6.40 22.14 -2.41
N ARG A 42 -7.07 23.17 -1.85
CA ARG A 42 -7.04 23.42 -0.39
C ARG A 42 -7.63 22.25 0.41
N GLN A 43 -8.75 21.69 -0.05
CA GLN A 43 -9.37 20.50 0.56
C GLN A 43 -8.40 19.31 0.58
N LYS A 44 -7.74 19.02 -0.56
CA LYS A 44 -6.72 17.98 -0.68
C LYS A 44 -5.53 18.23 0.25
N SER A 45 -5.04 19.46 0.34
CA SER A 45 -3.95 19.83 1.25
C SER A 45 -4.26 19.53 2.72
N VAL A 46 -5.47 19.88 3.18
CA VAL A 46 -5.93 19.62 4.56
C VAL A 46 -6.13 18.12 4.84
N THR A 47 -6.49 17.32 3.83
CA THR A 47 -6.52 15.86 3.96
C THR A 47 -5.11 15.28 4.08
N LEU A 48 -4.19 15.66 3.19
CA LEU A 48 -2.79 15.21 3.21
C LEU A 48 -2.08 15.60 4.52
N GLU A 49 -2.34 16.79 5.05
CA GLU A 49 -1.82 17.25 6.35
C GLU A 49 -2.31 16.37 7.52
N LYS A 50 -3.59 15.98 7.52
CA LYS A 50 -4.14 15.04 8.52
C LYS A 50 -3.52 13.64 8.38
N ASP A 51 -3.30 13.18 7.17
CA ASP A 51 -2.74 11.84 6.92
C ASP A 51 -1.24 11.78 7.21
N TYR A 52 -0.50 12.88 6.98
CA TYR A 52 0.87 13.06 7.47
C TYR A 52 0.94 12.99 9.00
N ILE A 53 0.03 13.67 9.72
CA ILE A 53 -0.04 13.62 11.19
C ILE A 53 -0.37 12.20 11.69
N LYS A 54 -1.16 11.40 10.96
CA LYS A 54 -1.37 9.97 11.29
C LYS A 54 -0.08 9.17 11.10
N ALA A 55 0.57 9.30 9.95
CA ALA A 55 1.82 8.60 9.63
C ALA A 55 2.93 8.93 10.63
N GLN A 56 3.05 10.20 11.06
CA GLN A 56 4.01 10.63 12.07
C GLN A 56 3.75 9.98 13.45
N LYS A 57 2.49 9.74 13.83
CA LYS A 57 2.17 9.01 15.06
C LYS A 57 2.53 7.53 14.98
N VAL A 58 2.25 6.88 13.84
CA VAL A 58 2.64 5.48 13.61
C VAL A 58 4.16 5.34 13.65
N LEU A 59 4.92 6.29 13.09
CA LEU A 59 6.37 6.31 13.19
C LEU A 59 6.84 6.41 14.65
N GLN A 60 6.25 7.31 15.44
CA GLN A 60 6.57 7.46 16.86
C GLN A 60 6.23 6.20 17.70
N GLU A 61 5.19 5.46 17.32
CA GLU A 61 4.83 4.16 17.93
C GLU A 61 5.84 3.06 17.54
N VAL A 62 6.31 3.03 16.29
CA VAL A 62 7.40 2.15 15.84
C VAL A 62 8.71 2.46 16.56
N ASP A 63 9.10 3.72 16.71
CA ASP A 63 10.30 4.13 17.44
C ASP A 63 10.26 3.66 18.91
N ALA A 64 9.08 3.74 19.56
CA ALA A 64 8.87 3.25 20.92
C ALA A 64 9.00 1.72 21.01
N LEU A 65 8.40 0.99 20.07
CA LEU A 65 8.49 -0.48 19.99
C LEU A 65 9.92 -0.96 19.68
N LEU A 66 10.69 -0.22 18.88
CA LEU A 66 12.10 -0.50 18.64
C LEU A 66 12.93 -0.33 19.92
N SER A 67 12.71 0.76 20.67
CA SER A 67 13.40 0.99 21.94
C SER A 67 13.04 -0.06 23.02
N GLU A 68 11.78 -0.53 23.05
CA GLU A 68 11.41 -1.67 23.89
C GLU A 68 12.10 -2.96 23.43
N ASN A 69 12.19 -3.21 22.12
CA ASN A 69 12.86 -4.38 21.57
C ASN A 69 14.36 -4.40 21.91
N GLU A 70 15.06 -3.27 21.78
CA GLU A 70 16.46 -3.11 22.21
C GLU A 70 16.62 -3.39 23.71
N MET A 71 15.71 -2.88 24.56
CA MET A 71 15.72 -3.15 25.99
C MET A 71 15.50 -4.64 26.31
N LEU A 72 14.62 -5.32 25.58
CA LEU A 72 14.35 -6.75 25.74
C LEU A 72 15.53 -7.61 25.24
N GLN A 73 16.15 -7.25 24.12
CA GLN A 73 17.38 -7.89 23.63
C GLN A 73 18.53 -7.72 24.64
N GLY A 74 18.71 -6.54 25.22
CA GLY A 74 19.73 -6.31 26.26
C GLY A 74 19.51 -7.16 27.52
N LYS A 75 18.24 -7.31 27.95
CA LYS A 75 17.87 -8.21 29.05
C LYS A 75 18.13 -9.68 28.71
N LEU A 76 17.84 -10.11 27.49
CA LEU A 76 18.08 -11.48 27.03
C LEU A 76 19.58 -11.80 27.02
N HIS A 77 20.42 -10.94 26.44
CA HIS A 77 21.88 -11.12 26.44
C HIS A 77 22.45 -11.20 27.88
N SER A 78 21.96 -10.35 28.79
CA SER A 78 22.36 -10.43 30.21
C SER A 78 21.99 -11.77 30.84
N GLN A 79 20.82 -12.34 30.53
CA GLN A 79 20.41 -13.65 31.02
C GLN A 79 21.19 -14.81 30.37
N GLU A 80 21.55 -14.68 29.10
CA GLU A 80 22.40 -15.66 28.41
C GLU A 80 23.83 -15.68 28.98
N ASP A 81 24.41 -14.51 29.28
CA ASP A 81 25.73 -14.42 29.90
C ASP A 81 25.71 -14.84 31.39
N ASP A 82 24.65 -14.53 32.15
CA ASP A 82 24.43 -15.10 33.49
C ASP A 82 24.34 -16.64 33.45
N PHE A 83 23.59 -17.20 32.49
CA PHE A 83 23.46 -18.65 32.32
C PHE A 83 24.78 -19.31 31.88
N ARG A 84 25.53 -18.66 30.98
CA ARG A 84 26.89 -19.09 30.60
C ARG A 84 27.84 -19.08 31.79
N LEU A 85 27.80 -18.03 32.61
CA LEU A 85 28.62 -17.93 33.82
C LEU A 85 28.25 -19.04 34.82
N GLN A 86 26.97 -19.26 35.08
CA GLN A 86 26.48 -20.35 35.94
C GLN A 86 26.92 -21.73 35.44
N ASN A 87 26.79 -22.00 34.12
CA ASN A 87 27.20 -23.27 33.52
C ASN A 87 28.74 -23.44 33.58
N SER A 88 29.50 -22.38 33.31
CA SER A 88 30.96 -22.39 33.44
C SER A 88 31.41 -22.65 34.89
N THR A 89 30.76 -22.02 35.87
CA THR A 89 31.01 -22.29 37.30
C THR A 89 30.64 -23.72 37.67
N LEU A 90 29.49 -24.23 37.24
CA LEU A 90 29.05 -25.61 37.50
C LEU A 90 30.06 -26.63 36.93
N MET A 91 30.52 -26.45 35.69
CA MET A 91 31.56 -27.29 35.09
C MET A 91 32.89 -27.23 35.85
N GLN A 92 33.24 -26.06 36.40
CA GLN A 92 34.45 -25.88 37.20
C GLN A 92 34.33 -26.55 38.58
N GLU A 93 33.19 -26.47 39.26
CA GLU A 93 32.94 -27.21 40.51
C GLU A 93 32.87 -28.73 40.26
N LEU A 94 32.26 -29.17 39.16
CA LEU A 94 32.26 -30.59 38.77
C LEU A 94 33.69 -31.11 38.54
N SER A 95 34.54 -30.32 37.89
CA SER A 95 35.96 -30.69 37.69
C SER A 95 36.72 -30.78 39.01
N LYS A 96 36.49 -29.85 39.97
CA LYS A 96 37.06 -29.94 41.32
C LYS A 96 36.59 -31.18 42.07
N LEU A 97 35.30 -31.53 41.97
CA LEU A 97 34.74 -32.72 42.59
C LEU A 97 35.32 -34.00 41.97
N CYS A 98 35.52 -34.06 40.65
CA CYS A 98 36.24 -35.16 40.01
C CYS A 98 37.68 -35.28 40.54
N THR A 99 38.46 -34.20 40.57
CA THR A 99 39.83 -34.26 41.10
C THR A 99 39.86 -34.61 42.59
N GLN A 100 38.89 -34.16 43.38
CA GLN A 100 38.80 -34.52 44.80
C GLN A 100 38.39 -36.00 45.00
N ILE A 101 37.58 -36.57 44.09
CA ILE A 101 37.29 -38.01 44.07
C ILE A 101 38.54 -38.80 43.68
N GLU A 102 39.27 -38.38 42.65
CA GLU A 102 40.54 -39.00 42.24
C GLU A 102 41.60 -38.95 43.36
N GLU A 103 41.72 -37.82 44.07
CA GLU A 103 42.57 -37.66 45.25
C GLU A 103 42.15 -38.59 46.40
N LEU A 104 40.84 -38.68 46.71
CA LEU A 104 40.31 -39.57 47.74
C LEU A 104 40.40 -41.05 47.36
N GLU A 105 40.30 -41.41 46.07
CA GLU A 105 40.54 -42.76 45.59
C GLU A 105 42.04 -43.12 45.70
N HIS A 106 42.93 -42.17 45.42
CA HIS A 106 44.37 -42.34 45.66
C HIS A 106 44.68 -42.49 47.15
N GLU A 107 44.13 -41.64 48.03
CA GLU A 107 44.32 -41.73 49.48
C GLU A 107 43.75 -43.04 50.05
N ASN A 108 42.55 -43.46 49.63
CA ASN A 108 41.99 -44.76 50.03
C ASN A 108 42.89 -45.92 49.57
N LYS A 109 43.49 -45.81 48.38
CA LYS A 109 44.41 -46.82 47.85
C LYS A 109 45.73 -46.85 48.61
N ASP A 110 46.34 -45.70 48.91
CA ASP A 110 47.55 -45.59 49.72
C ASP A 110 47.31 -46.08 51.16
N LEU A 111 46.15 -45.78 51.75
CA LEU A 111 45.74 -46.30 53.07
C LEU A 111 45.45 -47.80 53.04
N ASN A 112 45.00 -48.35 51.91
CA ASN A 112 44.78 -49.78 51.75
C ASN A 112 46.11 -50.53 51.52
N ASP A 113 47.00 -50.04 50.66
CA ASP A 113 48.33 -50.60 50.43
C ASP A 113 49.25 -50.44 51.66
N GLY A 114 49.09 -49.33 52.40
CA GLY A 114 49.67 -49.14 53.74
C GLY A 114 49.13 -50.12 54.80
N LYS A 115 47.92 -50.67 54.59
CA LYS A 115 47.37 -51.80 55.38
C LYS A 115 47.89 -53.16 54.90
N VAL A 116 48.10 -53.34 53.60
CA VAL A 116 48.63 -54.58 53.01
C VAL A 116 49.99 -54.94 53.62
N PHE A 117 50.84 -53.95 53.90
CA PHE A 117 52.12 -54.14 54.58
C PHE A 117 52.05 -54.63 56.04
N GLN A 118 50.85 -54.84 56.60
CA GLN A 118 50.66 -55.45 57.92
C GLN A 118 49.75 -56.71 57.90
N ALA A 119 49.42 -57.23 56.71
CA ALA A 119 48.41 -58.27 56.53
C ALA A 119 48.92 -59.64 55.99
N GLU A 120 50.24 -59.85 55.84
CA GLU A 120 50.81 -61.17 55.47
C GLU A 120 50.82 -62.19 56.63
N SER A 121 49.68 -62.41 57.31
CA SER A 121 49.45 -63.65 58.07
C SER A 121 47.96 -63.91 58.36
N SER A 122 47.59 -65.20 58.35
CA SER A 122 46.30 -65.80 58.78
C SER A 122 45.01 -65.45 58.00
N SER A 123 44.52 -66.46 57.26
CA SER A 123 43.12 -66.88 57.06
C SER A 123 41.99 -65.84 56.84
N PRO A 124 41.27 -65.86 55.70
CA PRO A 124 40.10 -65.02 55.48
C PRO A 124 38.87 -65.51 56.27
N THR A 125 38.27 -64.63 57.08
CA THR A 125 36.97 -64.83 57.72
C THR A 125 35.82 -64.33 56.83
N PRO A 126 34.76 -65.11 56.56
CA PRO A 126 33.61 -64.65 55.79
C PRO A 126 32.72 -63.69 56.60
N SER A 127 32.25 -62.61 55.96
CA SER A 127 31.55 -61.50 56.63
C SER A 127 30.06 -61.76 56.86
N SER A 128 29.75 -62.43 57.97
CA SER A 128 28.59 -62.21 58.87
C SER A 128 27.13 -62.31 58.36
N VAL A 129 26.83 -62.41 57.06
CA VAL A 129 25.43 -62.32 56.56
C VAL A 129 24.82 -63.69 56.24
N ASP A 130 25.53 -64.58 55.54
CA ASP A 130 25.03 -65.93 55.22
C ASP A 130 24.76 -66.81 56.46
N GLY A 131 25.45 -66.54 57.57
CA GLY A 131 25.31 -67.28 58.83
C GLY A 131 23.93 -67.16 59.49
N GLU A 132 23.17 -66.09 59.21
CA GLU A 132 21.85 -65.90 59.81
C GLU A 132 20.73 -66.50 58.96
N LEU A 133 20.87 -66.51 57.63
CA LEU A 133 19.91 -67.13 56.71
C LEU A 133 19.84 -68.65 56.92
N LEU A 134 21.01 -69.31 57.05
CA LEU A 134 21.08 -70.74 57.32
C LEU A 134 20.53 -71.11 58.71
N ARG A 135 20.68 -70.21 59.71
CA ARG A 135 20.13 -70.37 61.06
C ARG A 135 18.59 -70.33 61.04
N LEU A 136 17.99 -69.38 60.32
CA LEU A 136 16.54 -69.23 60.20
C LEU A 136 15.87 -70.35 59.37
N GLN A 137 16.57 -70.94 58.40
CA GLN A 137 16.10 -72.15 57.71
C GLN A 137 16.15 -73.38 58.63
N ALA A 138 17.17 -73.51 59.49
CA ALA A 138 17.22 -74.58 60.48
C ALA A 138 16.13 -74.46 61.58
N GLU A 139 15.80 -73.23 62.01
CA GLU A 139 14.73 -72.99 63.00
C GLU A 139 13.34 -73.35 62.46
N ASN A 140 13.03 -73.03 61.20
CA ASN A 140 11.76 -73.42 60.59
C ASN A 140 11.58 -74.94 60.50
N ALA A 141 12.65 -75.69 60.22
CA ALA A 141 12.63 -77.15 60.22
C ALA A 141 12.37 -77.77 61.61
N ALA A 142 12.72 -77.06 62.69
CA ALA A 142 12.46 -77.50 64.06
C ALA A 142 11.01 -77.23 64.52
N LEU A 143 10.37 -76.17 64.02
CA LEU A 143 9.04 -75.74 64.47
C LEU A 143 7.89 -76.61 63.92
N GLN A 144 8.02 -77.22 62.74
CA GLN A 144 7.01 -78.15 62.21
C GLN A 144 6.94 -79.50 62.94
N LYS A 145 7.75 -79.73 64.00
CA LYS A 145 7.77 -80.99 64.77
C LYS A 145 7.32 -80.86 66.23
N LYS A 146 6.59 -79.79 66.59
CA LYS A 146 6.10 -79.53 67.96
C LYS A 146 4.60 -79.20 68.12
N ILE A 147 3.79 -79.53 67.13
CA ILE A 147 2.32 -79.63 67.24
C ILE A 147 1.96 -80.98 66.59
N THR A 148 1.71 -82.07 67.33
CA THR A 148 0.52 -82.24 68.19
C THR A 148 0.74 -83.16 69.42
N ALA A 149 0.30 -82.66 70.58
CA ALA A 149 -0.36 -83.43 71.64
C ALA A 149 -1.60 -82.57 72.01
N GLY A 150 -2.85 -83.03 72.04
CA GLY A 150 -3.39 -84.18 72.79
C GLY A 150 -4.06 -83.65 74.08
N PRO A 151 -5.12 -84.26 74.66
CA PRO A 151 -5.74 -85.56 74.34
C PRO A 151 -7.31 -85.61 74.39
N ALA A 152 -7.85 -86.85 74.24
CA ALA A 152 -9.15 -87.34 74.75
C ALA A 152 -10.47 -86.91 74.01
N VAL A 153 -11.63 -87.60 74.10
CA VAL A 153 -12.18 -88.52 75.13
C VAL A 153 -13.15 -89.60 74.53
N ARG A 154 -12.97 -90.91 74.87
CA ARG A 154 -13.96 -92.07 74.83
C ARG A 154 -14.61 -92.45 73.47
N SER A 155 -15.03 -93.68 73.15
CA SER A 155 -14.99 -95.07 73.69
C SER A 155 -15.00 -96.04 72.47
N THR A 156 -14.80 -97.37 72.49
CA THR A 156 -14.87 -98.47 73.50
C THR A 156 -13.74 -99.51 73.28
N GLY A 157 -13.39 -100.31 74.29
CA GLY A 157 -12.56 -101.53 74.14
C GLY A 157 -13.35 -102.74 73.60
N LEU A 158 -12.79 -103.95 73.48
CA LEU A 158 -11.54 -104.51 74.04
C LEU A 158 -10.93 -105.57 73.07
N VAL A 159 -9.63 -105.84 73.19
CA VAL A 159 -8.90 -106.89 72.44
C VAL A 159 -8.08 -107.74 73.40
N MET A 160 -8.02 -109.06 73.17
CA MET A 160 -6.95 -109.93 73.67
C MET A 160 -6.58 -111.00 72.64
N LYS A 161 -5.28 -111.28 72.52
CA LYS A 161 -4.69 -112.43 71.79
C LYS A 161 -4.08 -113.39 72.80
N GLN A 162 -3.98 -114.68 72.48
CA GLN A 162 -2.76 -115.46 72.73
C GLN A 162 -2.74 -116.76 71.90
N ASP A 163 -1.56 -117.12 71.39
CA ASP A 163 -1.23 -118.46 70.87
C ASP A 163 -0.61 -119.34 71.99
N ALA A 164 -0.74 -120.68 71.91
CA ALA A 164 0.35 -121.65 72.19
C ALA A 164 -0.07 -123.15 72.23
N LEU A 165 0.40 -123.91 71.24
CA LEU A 165 0.99 -125.27 71.29
C LEU A 165 0.76 -126.25 72.47
N ARG A 166 0.02 -127.35 72.16
CA ARG A 166 0.48 -128.78 72.11
C ARG A 166 0.95 -129.54 73.39
N TRP A 167 0.84 -130.87 73.30
CA TRP A 167 1.42 -131.98 74.10
C TRP A 167 0.47 -132.67 75.11
N SER A 168 0.82 -133.89 75.54
CA SER A 168 -0.14 -134.95 75.90
C SER A 168 0.20 -135.72 77.19
N ALA A 169 -0.82 -136.41 77.72
CA ALA A 169 -0.80 -137.70 78.43
C ALA A 169 -0.71 -137.76 80.00
N LEU A 170 -1.66 -138.54 80.54
CA LEU A 170 -1.62 -139.41 81.74
C LEU A 170 -1.48 -138.82 83.17
N CYS A 171 -2.61 -138.87 83.91
CA CYS A 171 -2.86 -139.38 85.29
C CYS A 171 -1.80 -139.27 86.43
N PRO A 172 -2.19 -139.13 87.74
CA PRO A 172 -3.44 -139.65 88.35
C PRO A 172 -4.16 -138.82 89.47
N ASN A 173 -5.29 -139.39 89.93
CA ASN A 173 -6.09 -139.32 91.19
C ASN A 173 -5.42 -138.77 92.51
N PRO A 174 -6.14 -138.46 93.64
CA PRO A 174 -7.44 -139.04 94.11
C PRO A 174 -8.45 -138.15 94.97
N ILE A 175 -9.55 -138.79 95.47
CA ILE A 175 -10.55 -138.39 96.53
C ILE A 175 -11.47 -137.16 96.19
N THR A 176 -12.64 -136.78 96.78
CA THR A 176 -13.51 -137.13 97.97
C THR A 176 -15.01 -136.75 97.69
N GLN A 177 -15.97 -136.87 98.64
CA GLN A 177 -16.81 -138.06 98.95
C GLN A 177 -17.74 -137.81 100.19
N CYS A 178 -19.05 -137.55 100.02
CA CYS A 178 -20.09 -137.41 101.09
C CYS A 178 -21.54 -137.54 100.50
N PHE A 179 -22.60 -138.05 101.15
CA PHE A 179 -22.73 -139.05 102.25
C PHE A 179 -24.20 -139.56 102.42
N GLY A 180 -24.40 -140.89 102.58
CA GLY A 180 -25.56 -141.55 103.27
C GLY A 180 -26.94 -141.68 102.55
N PRO A 181 -27.91 -142.43 103.12
CA PRO A 181 -27.74 -143.67 103.91
C PRO A 181 -28.83 -144.79 103.74
N GLU A 182 -28.40 -146.06 103.84
CA GLU A 182 -29.07 -147.29 104.38
C GLU A 182 -30.49 -147.70 103.85
N VAL A 183 -31.09 -148.90 104.10
CA VAL A 183 -30.74 -150.17 104.80
C VAL A 183 -30.93 -151.38 103.80
N GLU A 184 -31.28 -152.67 104.04
CA GLU A 184 -31.68 -153.54 105.18
C GLU A 184 -31.23 -155.03 104.93
N LEU A 185 -31.95 -156.08 105.39
CA LEU A 185 -31.49 -157.50 105.41
C LEU A 185 -32.63 -158.56 105.38
N GLN A 186 -32.43 -159.73 104.76
CA GLN A 186 -33.00 -161.04 105.19
C GLN A 186 -32.35 -162.28 104.51
N LEU A 187 -32.39 -163.46 105.16
CA LEU A 187 -31.74 -164.72 104.69
C LEU A 187 -32.40 -166.00 105.27
N HIS A 188 -32.48 -167.05 104.44
CA HIS A 188 -32.54 -168.52 104.69
C HIS A 188 -32.58 -169.21 103.28
N THR A 189 -32.30 -170.48 102.98
CA THR A 189 -31.92 -171.76 103.64
C THR A 189 -30.98 -172.56 102.69
N GLU A 190 -30.16 -173.56 103.02
CA GLU A 190 -29.54 -174.12 104.24
C GLU A 190 -28.33 -175.00 103.80
N VAL A 191 -27.60 -175.66 104.72
CA VAL A 191 -26.35 -176.43 104.47
C VAL A 191 -26.52 -177.97 104.60
N GLU A 192 -25.49 -178.71 104.18
CA GLU A 192 -25.30 -180.19 104.19
C GLU A 192 -25.61 -180.92 105.51
N GLU A 193 -25.89 -182.24 105.46
CA GLU A 193 -25.03 -183.25 106.16
C GLU A 193 -25.23 -184.72 105.69
N LYS A 194 -24.87 -185.73 106.51
CA LYS A 194 -24.18 -186.96 106.04
C LYS A 194 -24.67 -188.30 106.65
N ARG A 195 -24.43 -189.38 105.89
CA ARG A 195 -24.05 -190.75 106.35
C ARG A 195 -25.09 -191.68 107.02
N LEU A 196 -25.77 -192.45 106.15
CA LEU A 196 -25.70 -193.93 106.07
C LEU A 196 -25.78 -194.78 107.36
N LEU A 197 -26.89 -195.52 107.51
CA LEU A 197 -26.92 -196.85 108.12
C LEU A 197 -27.74 -197.83 107.24
N LYS A 198 -27.07 -198.92 106.87
CA LYS A 198 -27.49 -200.34 106.89
C LYS A 198 -28.75 -200.78 106.13
N GLU A 199 -28.62 -201.73 105.21
CA GLU A 199 -28.62 -203.18 105.50
C GLU A 199 -29.85 -203.63 106.33
N GLN A 200 -30.87 -204.18 105.65
CA GLN A 200 -30.91 -205.63 105.41
C GLN A 200 -31.65 -205.88 104.07
N LEU A 201 -31.11 -206.65 103.11
CA LEU A 201 -30.70 -208.07 103.09
C LEU A 201 -31.92 -208.97 102.79
N GLN A 202 -31.73 -209.94 101.88
CA GLN A 202 -32.70 -210.95 101.43
C GLN A 202 -33.89 -210.40 100.59
N ALA A 203 -34.40 -211.14 99.61
CA ALA A 203 -34.04 -212.50 99.17
C ALA A 203 -34.34 -212.73 97.68
N LEU A 204 -33.54 -213.61 97.07
CA LEU A 204 -33.96 -214.82 96.33
C LEU A 204 -35.20 -214.73 95.39
N GLU A 205 -35.15 -215.18 94.12
CA GLU A 205 -34.06 -215.88 93.44
C GLU A 205 -34.27 -215.96 91.92
N MET A 206 -33.26 -216.54 91.26
CA MET A 206 -33.31 -217.34 90.04
C MET A 206 -34.75 -217.84 89.68
N ASN A 207 -35.24 -217.65 88.46
CA ASN A 207 -34.55 -218.01 87.22
C ASN A 207 -34.90 -217.10 86.02
N ILE A 208 -34.14 -217.26 84.91
CA ILE A 208 -34.18 -216.45 83.66
C ILE A 208 -33.34 -215.14 83.75
N HIS A 209 -32.07 -215.26 84.14
CA HIS A 209 -31.13 -214.11 84.29
C HIS A 209 -29.85 -214.19 83.42
N SER A 210 -29.76 -215.07 82.42
CA SER A 210 -28.44 -215.41 81.81
C SER A 210 -28.36 -215.48 80.28
N PHE A 211 -29.17 -214.73 79.50
CA PHE A 211 -29.00 -214.79 78.03
C PHE A 211 -29.25 -213.52 77.17
N CYS A 212 -30.13 -212.56 77.52
CA CYS A 212 -30.49 -211.50 76.55
C CYS A 212 -30.64 -210.06 77.12
N THR A 213 -29.68 -209.61 77.92
CA THR A 213 -29.53 -208.21 78.35
C THR A 213 -28.32 -207.50 77.76
N ARG A 214 -27.52 -208.19 76.93
CA ARG A 214 -26.27 -207.66 76.34
C ARG A 214 -26.51 -206.70 75.17
N THR A 215 -27.37 -207.09 74.24
CA THR A 215 -27.51 -206.48 72.90
C THR A 215 -28.00 -205.03 72.88
N LYS A 216 -28.80 -204.59 73.87
CA LYS A 216 -29.36 -203.22 73.88
C LYS A 216 -28.42 -202.13 74.40
N ILE A 217 -27.27 -202.49 74.97
CA ILE A 217 -26.30 -201.50 75.47
C ILE A 217 -25.37 -201.05 74.33
N ASP A 218 -24.85 -202.00 73.55
CA ASP A 218 -23.88 -201.74 72.48
C ASP A 218 -24.48 -200.82 71.37
N GLU A 219 -25.75 -201.01 71.02
CA GLU A 219 -26.48 -200.15 70.05
C GLU A 219 -26.57 -198.67 70.49
N ILE A 220 -26.70 -198.41 71.80
CA ILE A 220 -26.79 -197.04 72.35
C ILE A 220 -25.40 -196.40 72.39
N GLN A 221 -24.37 -197.20 72.67
CA GLN A 221 -22.97 -196.77 72.67
C GLN A 221 -22.56 -196.27 71.27
N GLN A 222 -22.86 -197.05 70.21
CA GLN A 222 -22.44 -196.75 68.84
C GLN A 222 -23.05 -195.47 68.28
N ARG A 223 -24.38 -195.26 68.45
CA ARG A 223 -25.05 -194.03 67.97
C ARG A 223 -24.40 -192.76 68.54
N LYS A 224 -23.99 -192.81 69.81
CA LYS A 224 -23.39 -191.66 70.50
C LYS A 224 -22.03 -191.26 69.92
N GLU A 225 -21.24 -192.22 69.42
CA GLU A 225 -19.99 -191.91 68.73
C GLU A 225 -20.21 -191.37 67.32
N GLU A 226 -21.22 -191.85 66.61
CA GLU A 226 -21.56 -191.38 65.25
C GLU A 226 -22.08 -189.93 65.29
N GLU A 227 -22.91 -189.58 66.26
CA GLU A 227 -23.32 -188.19 66.52
C GLU A 227 -22.13 -187.29 66.87
N LEU A 228 -21.19 -187.76 67.70
CA LEU A 228 -20.01 -186.98 68.11
C LEU A 228 -19.06 -186.75 66.92
N LYS A 229 -18.85 -187.76 66.05
CA LYS A 229 -18.09 -187.62 64.79
C LYS A 229 -18.77 -186.62 63.84
N SER A 230 -20.11 -186.69 63.69
CA SER A 230 -20.92 -185.75 62.91
C SER A 230 -20.79 -184.30 63.41
N MET A 231 -20.86 -184.10 64.74
CA MET A 231 -20.67 -182.79 65.36
C MET A 231 -19.26 -182.24 65.14
N ASN A 232 -18.23 -183.08 65.23
CA ASN A 232 -16.83 -182.65 65.07
C ASN A 232 -16.53 -182.22 63.61
N ILE A 233 -17.05 -182.94 62.62
CA ILE A 233 -16.99 -182.54 61.20
C ILE A 233 -17.69 -181.19 60.98
N ARG A 234 -18.84 -180.96 61.63
CA ARG A 234 -19.58 -179.69 61.55
C ARG A 234 -18.79 -178.54 62.17
N ILE A 235 -18.07 -178.75 63.27
CA ILE A 235 -17.18 -177.77 63.89
C ILE A 235 -16.00 -177.44 62.97
N GLN A 236 -15.32 -178.44 62.40
CA GLN A 236 -14.22 -178.22 61.46
C GLN A 236 -14.67 -177.43 60.23
N LYS A 237 -15.86 -177.73 59.68
CA LYS A 237 -16.40 -176.96 58.56
C LYS A 237 -16.68 -175.51 58.95
N LEU A 238 -17.32 -175.26 60.10
CA LEU A 238 -17.56 -173.90 60.61
C LEU A 238 -16.25 -173.12 60.85
N GLN A 239 -15.16 -173.78 61.26
CA GLN A 239 -13.84 -173.15 61.36
C GLN A 239 -13.27 -172.75 59.98
N GLY A 240 -13.42 -173.60 58.96
CA GLY A 240 -13.04 -173.27 57.58
C GLY A 240 -13.87 -172.13 56.99
N ASP A 241 -15.19 -172.18 57.16
CA ASP A 241 -16.12 -171.14 56.71
C ASP A 241 -15.81 -169.80 57.41
N LEU A 242 -15.48 -169.81 58.71
CA LEU A 242 -15.06 -168.63 59.48
C LEU A 242 -13.72 -168.03 59.01
N LEU A 243 -12.74 -168.87 58.65
CA LEU A 243 -11.47 -168.40 58.10
C LEU A 243 -11.66 -167.74 56.73
N SER A 244 -12.48 -168.34 55.85
CA SER A 244 -12.83 -167.78 54.54
C SER A 244 -13.61 -166.46 54.67
N ALA A 245 -14.55 -166.38 55.62
CA ALA A 245 -15.26 -165.15 55.95
C ALA A 245 -14.31 -164.05 56.49
N ASN A 246 -13.34 -164.40 57.34
CA ASN A 246 -12.35 -163.43 57.83
C ASN A 246 -11.42 -162.93 56.72
N GLN A 247 -10.99 -163.80 55.81
CA GLN A 247 -10.16 -163.41 54.67
C GLN A 247 -10.91 -162.45 53.74
N SER A 248 -12.13 -162.80 53.33
CA SER A 248 -12.96 -161.92 52.48
C SER A 248 -13.36 -160.61 53.18
N VAL A 249 -13.56 -160.59 54.50
CA VAL A 249 -13.70 -159.34 55.29
C VAL A 249 -12.41 -158.52 55.31
N GLY A 250 -11.23 -159.15 55.26
CA GLY A 250 -9.94 -158.48 55.07
C GLY A 250 -9.84 -157.81 53.69
N GLU A 251 -10.06 -158.58 52.64
CA GLU A 251 -10.03 -158.11 51.24
C GLU A 251 -11.04 -156.97 51.00
N MET A 252 -12.26 -157.06 51.55
CA MET A 252 -13.26 -155.99 51.47
C MET A 252 -12.86 -154.73 52.27
N LYS A 253 -12.12 -154.85 53.37
CA LYS A 253 -11.56 -153.70 54.10
C LYS A 253 -10.44 -153.03 53.31
N GLU A 254 -9.54 -153.80 52.69
CA GLU A 254 -8.48 -153.25 51.84
C GLU A 254 -9.04 -152.56 50.60
N GLN A 255 -10.06 -153.14 49.94
CA GLN A 255 -10.77 -152.49 48.84
C GLN A 255 -11.46 -151.19 49.27
N LEU A 256 -12.11 -151.17 50.45
CA LEU A 256 -12.71 -149.96 51.01
C LEU A 256 -11.65 -148.90 51.30
N GLN A 257 -10.50 -149.29 51.86
CA GLN A 257 -9.42 -148.37 52.19
C GLN A 257 -8.67 -147.87 50.95
N SER A 258 -8.54 -148.68 49.90
CA SER A 258 -8.02 -148.24 48.59
C SER A 258 -8.94 -147.20 47.97
N ARG A 259 -10.25 -147.51 47.86
CA ARG A 259 -11.25 -146.55 47.37
C ARG A 259 -11.31 -145.28 48.21
N GLN A 260 -11.17 -145.36 49.54
CA GLN A 260 -11.10 -144.18 50.38
C GLN A 260 -9.88 -143.31 50.02
N LYS A 261 -8.69 -143.90 49.88
CA LYS A 261 -7.47 -143.19 49.45
C LYS A 261 -7.60 -142.61 48.04
N GLU A 262 -8.21 -143.34 47.10
CA GLU A 262 -8.51 -142.88 45.75
C GLU A 262 -9.46 -141.68 45.77
N HIS A 263 -10.53 -141.73 46.57
CA HIS A 263 -11.45 -140.60 46.76
C HIS A 263 -10.78 -139.41 47.47
N GLU A 264 -9.93 -139.64 48.46
CA GLU A 264 -9.15 -138.59 49.14
C GLU A 264 -8.17 -137.90 48.17
N LEU A 265 -7.48 -138.67 47.31
CA LEU A 265 -6.61 -138.13 46.25
C LEU A 265 -7.38 -137.36 45.17
N VAL A 266 -8.53 -137.86 44.72
CA VAL A 266 -9.41 -137.16 43.77
C VAL A 266 -9.96 -135.87 44.39
N LEU A 267 -10.35 -135.88 45.67
CA LEU A 267 -10.77 -134.69 46.39
C LEU A 267 -9.63 -133.69 46.62
N HIS A 268 -8.38 -134.16 46.76
CA HIS A 268 -7.21 -133.28 46.81
C HIS A 268 -6.97 -132.64 45.44
N ALA A 269 -6.88 -133.43 44.37
CA ALA A 269 -6.68 -132.95 43.01
C ALA A 269 -7.78 -131.97 42.54
N LEU A 270 -9.04 -132.21 42.92
CA LEU A 270 -10.15 -131.27 42.66
C LEU A 270 -10.02 -129.98 43.47
N LYS A 271 -9.56 -130.03 44.74
CA LYS A 271 -9.27 -128.82 45.53
C LYS A 271 -8.11 -128.02 44.93
N ASP A 272 -7.05 -128.70 44.50
CA ASP A 272 -5.91 -128.06 43.84
C ASP A 272 -6.33 -127.44 42.51
N GLN A 273 -7.13 -128.14 41.71
CA GLN A 273 -7.69 -127.61 40.45
C GLN A 273 -8.57 -126.37 40.70
N VAL A 274 -9.45 -126.40 41.71
CA VAL A 274 -10.28 -125.24 42.08
C VAL A 274 -9.44 -124.10 42.64
N ALA A 275 -8.40 -124.39 43.43
CA ALA A 275 -7.48 -123.36 43.93
C ALA A 275 -6.69 -122.68 42.80
N CYS A 276 -6.15 -123.46 41.85
CA CYS A 276 -5.49 -122.94 40.67
C CYS A 276 -6.43 -122.16 39.75
N GLN A 277 -7.66 -122.63 39.53
CA GLN A 277 -8.68 -121.89 38.77
C GLN A 277 -9.08 -120.59 39.48
N SER A 278 -9.23 -120.62 40.80
CA SER A 278 -9.51 -119.43 41.61
C SER A 278 -8.37 -118.41 41.52
N ALA A 279 -7.11 -118.86 41.65
CA ALA A 279 -5.94 -118.00 41.53
C ALA A 279 -5.83 -117.35 40.14
N VAL A 280 -6.01 -118.12 39.06
CA VAL A 280 -6.03 -117.58 37.69
C VAL A 280 -7.20 -116.60 37.49
N SER A 281 -8.39 -116.88 38.05
CA SER A 281 -9.52 -115.94 37.96
C SER A 281 -9.30 -114.67 38.77
N GLN A 282 -8.58 -114.75 39.91
CA GLN A 282 -8.20 -113.60 40.71
C GLN A 282 -7.13 -112.76 40.00
N GLU A 283 -6.10 -113.38 39.42
CA GLU A 283 -5.08 -112.71 38.60
C GLU A 283 -5.71 -112.01 37.38
N GLN A 284 -6.71 -112.63 36.74
CA GLN A 284 -7.49 -112.00 35.66
C GLN A 284 -8.29 -110.79 36.17
N VAL A 285 -8.93 -110.86 37.33
CA VAL A 285 -9.67 -109.74 37.93
C VAL A 285 -8.72 -108.62 38.36
N GLU A 286 -7.58 -108.93 38.99
CA GLU A 286 -6.57 -107.95 39.38
C GLU A 286 -5.94 -107.27 38.15
N SER A 287 -5.67 -108.03 37.09
CA SER A 287 -5.24 -107.48 35.78
C SER A 287 -6.28 -106.50 35.22
N ILE A 288 -7.56 -106.90 35.13
CA ILE A 288 -8.66 -106.03 34.67
C ILE A 288 -8.83 -104.78 35.55
N LEU A 289 -8.63 -104.90 36.88
CA LEU A 289 -8.69 -103.76 37.79
C LEU A 289 -7.53 -102.79 37.56
N THR A 290 -6.28 -103.29 37.42
CA THR A 290 -5.13 -102.43 37.11
C THR A 290 -5.23 -101.80 35.73
N GLU A 291 -5.79 -102.49 34.73
CA GLU A 291 -6.14 -101.90 33.43
C GLU A 291 -7.23 -100.82 33.58
N ASN A 292 -8.27 -101.05 34.41
CA ASN A 292 -9.32 -100.05 34.62
C ASN A 292 -8.79 -98.79 35.30
N ASP A 293 -7.91 -98.92 36.30
CA ASP A 293 -7.28 -97.76 36.95
C ASP A 293 -6.26 -97.06 36.02
N ALA A 294 -5.51 -97.81 35.20
CA ALA A 294 -4.70 -97.22 34.14
C ALA A 294 -5.55 -96.43 33.14
N LEU A 295 -6.68 -96.98 32.69
CA LEU A 295 -7.63 -96.29 31.81
C LEU A 295 -8.25 -95.04 32.47
N ARG A 296 -8.54 -95.06 33.78
CA ARG A 296 -8.98 -93.86 34.52
C ARG A 296 -7.91 -92.79 34.59
N THR A 297 -6.65 -93.14 34.87
CA THR A 297 -5.55 -92.16 34.87
C THR A 297 -5.28 -91.58 33.48
N ASN A 298 -5.37 -92.40 32.42
CA ASN A 298 -5.28 -91.95 31.04
C ASN A 298 -6.44 -91.02 30.65
N LEU A 299 -7.68 -91.32 31.09
CA LEU A 299 -8.83 -90.44 30.87
C LEU A 299 -8.65 -89.09 31.56
N ALA A 300 -8.27 -89.08 32.84
CA ALA A 300 -8.01 -87.84 33.59
C ALA A 300 -6.87 -87.01 32.95
N ALA A 301 -5.82 -87.66 32.44
CA ALA A 301 -4.75 -86.98 31.70
C ALA A 301 -5.24 -86.38 30.38
N LEU A 302 -6.12 -87.08 29.63
CA LEU A 302 -6.74 -86.56 28.41
C LEU A 302 -7.68 -85.39 28.69
N GLU A 303 -8.47 -85.44 29.76
CA GLU A 303 -9.31 -84.33 30.23
C GLU A 303 -8.46 -83.11 30.64
N GLN A 304 -7.32 -83.33 31.33
CA GLN A 304 -6.38 -82.26 31.67
C GLN A 304 -5.76 -81.65 30.41
N ILE A 305 -5.31 -82.46 29.45
CA ILE A 305 -4.78 -81.97 28.16
C ILE A 305 -5.87 -81.20 27.38
N GLN A 306 -7.12 -81.67 27.40
CA GLN A 306 -8.23 -80.98 26.74
C GLN A 306 -8.54 -79.63 27.40
N THR A 307 -8.53 -79.54 28.74
CA THR A 307 -8.77 -78.27 29.44
C THR A 307 -7.64 -77.26 29.21
N VAL A 308 -6.37 -77.68 29.28
CA VAL A 308 -5.20 -76.83 28.96
C VAL A 308 -5.26 -76.35 27.50
N LYS A 309 -5.47 -77.25 26.53
CA LYS A 309 -5.65 -76.89 25.12
C LYS A 309 -6.81 -75.92 24.88
N THR A 310 -7.89 -76.01 25.66
CA THR A 310 -9.01 -75.05 25.58
C THR A 310 -8.60 -73.67 26.13
N GLN A 311 -7.81 -73.63 27.21
CA GLN A 311 -7.26 -72.38 27.76
C GLN A 311 -6.26 -71.73 26.80
N GLU A 312 -5.36 -72.50 26.18
CA GLU A 312 -4.44 -72.02 25.14
C GLU A 312 -5.18 -71.44 23.93
N MET A 313 -6.20 -72.15 23.42
CA MET A 313 -7.03 -71.66 22.31
C MET A 313 -7.80 -70.37 22.65
N ASN A 314 -8.23 -70.20 23.90
CA ASN A 314 -8.85 -68.96 24.37
C ASN A 314 -7.82 -67.84 24.48
N LEU A 315 -6.66 -68.08 25.09
CA LEU A 315 -5.59 -67.08 25.21
C LEU A 315 -5.10 -66.61 23.83
N LEU A 316 -4.92 -67.53 22.87
CA LEU A 316 -4.58 -67.18 21.49
C LEU A 316 -5.71 -66.38 20.81
N ARG A 317 -6.98 -66.65 21.12
CA ARG A 317 -8.12 -65.87 20.61
C ARG A 317 -8.12 -64.45 21.17
N ASP A 318 -7.89 -64.30 22.47
CA ASP A 318 -7.85 -63.00 23.15
C ASP A 318 -6.66 -62.16 22.67
N GLN A 319 -5.49 -62.77 22.49
CA GLN A 319 -4.32 -62.14 21.86
C GLN A 319 -4.61 -61.70 20.41
N ASN A 320 -5.26 -62.54 19.60
CA ASN A 320 -5.68 -62.16 18.25
C ASN A 320 -6.71 -61.01 18.27
N MET A 321 -7.62 -60.97 19.25
CA MET A 321 -8.57 -59.86 19.39
C MET A 321 -7.86 -58.56 19.79
N ALA A 322 -6.93 -58.60 20.74
CA ALA A 322 -6.11 -57.45 21.13
C ALA A 322 -5.30 -56.89 19.95
N LEU A 323 -4.58 -57.75 19.22
CA LEU A 323 -3.81 -57.35 18.04
C LEU A 323 -4.69 -56.75 16.92
N ASN A 324 -5.91 -57.24 16.74
CA ASN A 324 -6.85 -56.64 15.77
C ASN A 324 -7.35 -55.26 16.23
N VAL A 325 -7.54 -55.03 17.53
CA VAL A 325 -7.89 -53.71 18.08
C VAL A 325 -6.73 -52.73 17.93
N GLU A 326 -5.49 -53.13 18.26
CA GLU A 326 -4.30 -52.30 18.06
C GLU A 326 -4.10 -51.95 16.58
N LEU A 327 -4.22 -52.94 15.68
CA LEU A 327 -4.08 -52.72 14.24
C LEU A 327 -5.17 -51.77 13.70
N GLN A 328 -6.42 -51.92 14.17
CA GLN A 328 -7.50 -51.02 13.77
C GLN A 328 -7.32 -49.61 14.37
N GLN A 329 -6.82 -49.48 15.59
CA GLN A 329 -6.43 -48.19 16.17
C GLN A 329 -5.35 -47.52 15.31
N LYS A 330 -4.28 -48.24 14.93
CA LYS A 330 -3.20 -47.71 14.10
C LYS A 330 -3.67 -47.28 12.70
N ARG A 331 -4.69 -47.95 12.12
CA ARG A 331 -5.37 -47.47 10.92
C ARG A 331 -6.09 -46.13 11.16
N THR A 332 -6.90 -46.02 12.22
CA THR A 332 -7.61 -44.76 12.51
C THR A 332 -6.66 -43.60 12.84
N GLU A 333 -5.53 -43.87 13.50
CA GLU A 333 -4.45 -42.90 13.70
C GLU A 333 -3.85 -42.47 12.34
N GLN A 334 -3.49 -43.44 11.48
CA GLN A 334 -2.97 -43.17 10.13
C GLN A 334 -3.95 -42.33 9.28
N GLU A 335 -5.23 -42.66 9.30
CA GLU A 335 -6.29 -41.90 8.62
C GLU A 335 -6.39 -40.46 9.16
N SER A 336 -6.29 -40.28 10.49
CA SER A 336 -6.30 -38.93 11.09
C SER A 336 -5.06 -38.09 10.71
N PHE A 337 -3.87 -38.70 10.65
CA PHE A 337 -2.65 -38.02 10.20
C PHE A 337 -2.68 -37.68 8.70
N LEU A 338 -3.32 -38.51 7.87
CA LEU A 338 -3.54 -38.21 6.45
C LEU A 338 -4.50 -37.02 6.26
N ALA A 339 -5.60 -36.97 7.03
CA ALA A 339 -6.49 -35.81 7.03
C ALA A 339 -5.76 -34.52 7.48
N GLN A 340 -5.03 -34.58 8.60
CA GLN A 340 -4.25 -33.44 9.09
C GLN A 340 -3.19 -32.96 8.07
N ARG A 341 -2.53 -33.88 7.37
CA ARG A 341 -1.58 -33.56 6.28
C ARG A 341 -2.29 -32.82 5.14
N ASP A 342 -3.48 -33.26 4.76
CA ASP A 342 -4.21 -32.71 3.61
C ASP A 342 -4.85 -31.35 3.95
N ASP A 343 -5.27 -31.14 5.20
CA ASP A 343 -5.61 -29.81 5.73
C ASP A 343 -4.42 -28.85 5.70
N LEU A 344 -3.25 -29.27 6.22
CA LEU A 344 -2.03 -28.45 6.23
C LEU A 344 -1.53 -28.14 4.80
N ASN A 345 -1.64 -29.10 3.88
CA ASN A 345 -1.32 -28.90 2.47
C ASN A 345 -2.27 -27.90 1.80
N SER A 346 -3.56 -27.94 2.17
CA SER A 346 -4.57 -26.98 1.69
C SER A 346 -4.31 -25.55 2.22
N GLN A 347 -3.93 -25.43 3.49
CA GLN A 347 -3.52 -24.16 4.11
C GLN A 347 -2.26 -23.60 3.45
N LEU A 348 -1.24 -24.44 3.23
CA LEU A 348 -0.02 -24.07 2.50
C LEU A 348 -0.33 -23.62 1.07
N GLN A 349 -1.26 -24.30 0.38
CA GLN A 349 -1.66 -23.93 -0.97
C GLN A 349 -2.36 -22.57 -1.02
N GLU A 350 -3.27 -22.25 -0.08
CA GLU A 350 -3.91 -20.92 -0.06
C GLU A 350 -2.95 -19.81 0.41
N SER A 351 -2.03 -20.11 1.33
CA SER A 351 -0.92 -19.20 1.69
C SER A 351 -0.05 -18.87 0.47
N ASN A 352 0.27 -19.88 -0.35
CA ASN A 352 0.98 -19.67 -1.61
C ASN A 352 0.16 -18.85 -2.61
N ARG A 353 -1.17 -19.08 -2.75
CA ARG A 353 -2.03 -18.22 -3.59
C ARG A 353 -2.07 -16.78 -3.08
N ALA A 354 -2.14 -16.56 -1.77
CA ALA A 354 -2.10 -15.24 -1.17
C ALA A 354 -0.75 -14.53 -1.46
N ASN A 355 0.37 -15.24 -1.29
CA ASN A 355 1.69 -14.73 -1.63
C ASN A 355 1.82 -14.40 -3.13
N SER A 356 1.26 -15.23 -4.04
CA SER A 356 1.22 -14.90 -5.47
C SER A 356 0.44 -13.61 -5.76
N ARG A 357 -0.76 -13.43 -5.16
CA ARG A 357 -1.55 -12.19 -5.30
C ARG A 357 -0.81 -10.97 -4.77
N LEU A 358 -0.09 -11.10 -3.65
CA LEU A 358 0.71 -10.00 -3.07
C LEU A 358 1.93 -9.66 -3.94
N LEU A 359 2.57 -10.65 -4.57
CA LEU A 359 3.65 -10.42 -5.52
C LEU A 359 3.14 -9.75 -6.81
N GLU A 360 1.98 -10.16 -7.30
CA GLU A 360 1.30 -9.56 -8.45
C GLU A 360 1.00 -8.08 -8.18
N GLN A 361 0.34 -7.76 -7.05
CA GLN A 361 0.12 -6.38 -6.59
C GLN A 361 1.41 -5.58 -6.41
N LEU A 362 2.48 -6.18 -5.90
CA LEU A 362 3.78 -5.51 -5.77
C LEU A 362 4.38 -5.17 -7.15
N THR A 363 4.17 -6.02 -8.17
CA THR A 363 4.58 -5.73 -9.55
C THR A 363 3.68 -4.73 -10.26
N GLU A 364 2.39 -4.67 -9.95
CA GLU A 364 1.46 -3.65 -10.44
C GLU A 364 1.85 -2.26 -9.89
N VAL A 365 1.98 -2.13 -8.56
CA VAL A 365 2.41 -0.88 -7.90
C VAL A 365 3.82 -0.45 -8.35
N GLY A 366 4.70 -1.41 -8.67
CA GLY A 366 6.00 -1.14 -9.29
C GLY A 366 5.87 -0.48 -10.68
N GLN A 367 4.97 -0.99 -11.52
CA GLN A 367 4.69 -0.43 -12.85
C GLN A 367 3.99 0.93 -12.76
N GLU A 368 3.03 1.11 -11.86
CA GLU A 368 2.37 2.39 -11.60
C GLU A 368 3.38 3.46 -11.15
N LYS A 369 4.26 3.12 -10.21
CA LYS A 369 5.35 3.99 -9.76
C LYS A 369 6.24 4.43 -10.93
N ASP A 370 6.68 3.49 -11.76
CA ASP A 370 7.58 3.79 -12.87
C ASP A 370 6.89 4.62 -13.98
N GLY A 371 5.59 4.39 -14.21
CA GLY A 371 4.75 5.23 -15.08
C GLY A 371 4.62 6.67 -14.57
N VAL A 372 4.24 6.87 -13.30
CA VAL A 372 4.17 8.19 -12.66
C VAL A 372 5.55 8.87 -12.65
N GLN A 373 6.63 8.11 -12.49
CA GLN A 373 7.99 8.63 -12.57
C GLN A 373 8.38 9.07 -14.00
N GLN A 374 7.89 8.40 -15.05
CA GLN A 374 8.03 8.87 -16.43
C GLN A 374 7.22 10.17 -16.67
N GLU A 375 5.95 10.21 -16.25
CA GLU A 375 5.10 11.41 -16.38
C GLU A 375 5.74 12.63 -15.70
N LEU A 376 6.34 12.44 -14.52
CA LEU A 376 7.07 13.48 -13.81
C LEU A 376 8.28 14.00 -14.61
N GLU A 377 9.05 13.13 -15.26
CA GLU A 377 10.17 13.56 -16.13
C GLU A 377 9.71 14.25 -17.41
N GLU A 378 8.54 13.89 -17.96
CA GLU A 378 7.94 14.58 -19.11
C GLU A 378 7.37 15.95 -18.73
N ALA A 379 6.77 16.06 -17.53
CA ALA A 379 6.36 17.32 -16.93
C ALA A 379 7.55 18.26 -16.67
N LYS A 380 8.67 17.75 -16.12
CA LYS A 380 9.93 18.50 -15.96
C LYS A 380 10.46 19.04 -17.28
N LYS A 381 10.66 18.17 -18.28
CA LYS A 381 11.11 18.56 -19.64
C LYS A 381 10.20 19.62 -20.27
N THR A 382 8.90 19.61 -19.95
CA THR A 382 7.94 20.60 -20.43
C THR A 382 8.01 21.92 -19.65
N ALA A 383 8.28 21.88 -18.34
CA ALA A 383 8.56 23.05 -17.52
C ALA A 383 9.87 23.73 -17.93
N ASP A 384 10.93 22.95 -18.19
CA ASP A 384 12.24 23.47 -18.64
C ASP A 384 12.12 24.18 -20.01
N LYS A 385 11.35 23.60 -20.95
CA LYS A 385 11.01 24.27 -22.23
C LYS A 385 10.25 25.57 -22.03
N ARG A 386 9.26 25.60 -21.13
CA ARG A 386 8.52 26.84 -20.79
C ARG A 386 9.43 27.88 -20.16
N LYS A 387 10.36 27.47 -19.28
CA LYS A 387 11.36 28.37 -18.70
C LYS A 387 12.28 28.94 -19.78
N ALA A 388 12.81 28.11 -20.68
CA ALA A 388 13.67 28.56 -21.77
C ALA A 388 12.98 29.62 -22.66
N MET A 389 11.72 29.40 -23.05
CA MET A 389 10.95 30.40 -23.82
C MET A 389 10.68 31.70 -23.04
N LEU A 390 10.54 31.64 -21.71
CA LEU A 390 10.39 32.84 -20.87
C LEU A 390 11.73 33.58 -20.69
N ASP A 391 12.84 32.85 -20.54
CA ASP A 391 14.20 33.40 -20.49
C ASP A 391 14.56 34.08 -21.83
N GLU A 392 14.20 33.47 -22.97
CA GLU A 392 14.33 34.06 -24.32
C GLU A 392 13.50 35.34 -24.47
N LEU A 393 12.20 35.32 -24.10
CA LEU A 393 11.34 36.51 -24.14
C LEU A 393 11.84 37.63 -23.22
N ALA A 394 12.42 37.30 -22.06
CA ALA A 394 13.03 38.29 -21.17
C ALA A 394 14.28 38.92 -21.80
N ILE A 395 15.10 38.13 -22.51
CA ILE A 395 16.24 38.65 -23.29
C ILE A 395 15.76 39.58 -24.39
N ASP A 396 14.74 39.22 -25.17
CA ASP A 396 14.19 40.06 -26.26
C ASP A 396 13.58 41.37 -25.73
N ILE A 397 12.88 41.34 -24.60
CA ILE A 397 12.37 42.55 -23.94
C ILE A 397 13.52 43.45 -23.47
N ILE A 398 14.63 42.88 -23.00
CA ILE A 398 15.82 43.63 -22.57
C ILE A 398 16.57 44.23 -23.78
N THR A 399 16.73 43.49 -24.88
CA THR A 399 17.42 43.98 -26.08
C THR A 399 16.62 45.08 -26.77
N GLU A 400 15.31 44.93 -26.99
CA GLU A 400 14.46 45.97 -27.56
C GLU A 400 14.38 47.22 -26.67
N LYS A 401 14.28 47.05 -25.35
CA LYS A 401 14.38 48.17 -24.38
C LYS A 401 15.74 48.88 -24.43
N SER A 402 16.82 48.18 -24.79
CA SER A 402 18.13 48.80 -25.01
C SER A 402 18.20 49.54 -26.36
N ARG A 403 17.64 48.96 -27.43
CA ARG A 403 17.55 49.59 -28.76
C ARG A 403 16.72 50.88 -28.72
N HIS A 404 15.52 50.85 -28.15
CA HIS A 404 14.71 52.05 -27.98
C HIS A 404 15.37 53.13 -27.12
N LYS A 405 16.22 52.75 -26.15
CA LYS A 405 17.02 53.71 -25.37
C LYS A 405 18.13 54.36 -26.20
N GLU A 406 18.75 53.62 -27.12
CA GLU A 406 19.72 54.12 -28.08
C GLU A 406 19.06 55.04 -29.12
N GLU A 407 17.96 54.60 -29.74
CA GLU A 407 17.14 55.40 -30.66
C GLU A 407 16.67 56.73 -30.03
N LEU A 408 16.22 56.69 -28.77
CA LEU A 408 15.87 57.91 -28.01
C LEU A 408 17.08 58.79 -27.68
N SER A 409 18.28 58.23 -27.56
CA SER A 409 19.52 58.98 -27.36
C SER A 409 19.94 59.69 -28.64
N ASP A 410 19.88 59.00 -29.78
CA ASP A 410 20.22 59.55 -31.09
C ASP A 410 19.26 60.66 -31.53
N VAL A 411 17.95 60.48 -31.32
CA VAL A 411 16.95 61.53 -31.58
C VAL A 411 17.20 62.77 -30.72
N ARG A 412 17.60 62.60 -29.44
CA ARG A 412 17.99 63.73 -28.57
C ARG A 412 19.25 64.43 -29.05
N LEU A 413 20.29 63.67 -29.42
CA LEU A 413 21.56 64.20 -29.92
C LEU A 413 21.38 64.94 -31.25
N GLN A 414 20.56 64.41 -32.16
CA GLN A 414 20.22 65.08 -33.42
C GLN A 414 19.40 66.36 -33.18
N HIS A 415 18.46 66.35 -32.23
CA HIS A 415 17.73 67.57 -31.83
C HIS A 415 18.66 68.63 -31.23
N GLU A 416 19.57 68.26 -30.32
CA GLU A 416 20.56 69.17 -29.75
C GLU A 416 21.47 69.78 -30.84
N LYS A 417 21.95 68.95 -31.76
CA LYS A 417 22.72 69.36 -32.94
C LYS A 417 21.95 70.29 -33.87
N GLU A 418 20.64 70.09 -34.05
CA GLU A 418 19.77 71.00 -34.81
C GLU A 418 19.57 72.34 -34.09
N VAL A 419 19.32 72.33 -32.78
CA VAL A 419 19.24 73.55 -31.94
C VAL A 419 20.54 74.34 -31.98
N LEU A 420 21.70 73.67 -31.86
CA LEU A 420 23.02 74.30 -32.03
C LEU A 420 23.22 74.85 -33.45
N GLY A 421 22.74 74.14 -34.48
CA GLY A 421 22.76 74.61 -35.87
C GLY A 421 21.84 75.82 -36.12
N VAL A 422 20.67 75.89 -35.47
CA VAL A 422 19.80 77.08 -35.48
C VAL A 422 20.47 78.24 -34.75
N ARG A 423 21.05 78.00 -33.56
CA ARG A 423 21.79 78.99 -32.77
C ARG A 423 22.98 79.56 -33.55
N ALA A 424 23.77 78.72 -34.22
CA ALA A 424 24.89 79.14 -35.06
C ALA A 424 24.45 79.95 -36.30
N ARG A 425 23.27 79.66 -36.87
CA ARG A 425 22.69 80.47 -37.96
C ARG A 425 22.29 81.86 -37.46
N TYR A 426 21.56 81.96 -36.34
CA TYR A 426 21.24 83.26 -35.74
C TYR A 426 22.47 84.04 -35.29
N GLU A 427 23.48 83.40 -34.70
CA GLU A 427 24.75 84.07 -34.37
C GLU A 427 25.55 84.54 -35.60
N LYS A 428 25.34 83.94 -36.78
CA LYS A 428 25.93 84.41 -38.04
C LYS A 428 25.13 85.57 -38.62
N GLU A 429 23.80 85.49 -38.59
CA GLU A 429 22.91 86.54 -39.06
C GLU A 429 23.04 87.82 -38.22
N LEU A 430 23.11 87.70 -36.89
CA LEU A 430 23.39 88.81 -35.97
C LEU A 430 24.77 89.44 -36.22
N ARG A 431 25.78 88.66 -36.61
CA ARG A 431 27.10 89.19 -37.03
C ARG A 431 27.00 89.94 -38.35
N GLY A 432 26.37 89.37 -39.37
CA GLY A 432 26.15 90.04 -40.66
C GLY A 432 25.39 91.35 -40.51
N LEU A 433 24.28 91.36 -39.77
CA LEU A 433 23.52 92.59 -39.47
C LEU A 433 24.34 93.63 -38.69
N HIS A 434 25.27 93.21 -37.84
CA HIS A 434 26.17 94.12 -37.13
C HIS A 434 27.28 94.67 -38.05
N GLU A 435 27.80 93.84 -38.96
CA GLU A 435 28.76 94.25 -40.00
C GLU A 435 28.12 95.23 -41.00
N ASP A 436 26.91 94.96 -41.50
CA ASP A 436 26.14 95.84 -42.38
C ASP A 436 25.75 97.15 -41.68
N LYS A 437 25.37 97.09 -40.40
CA LYS A 437 25.07 98.28 -39.58
C LYS A 437 26.33 99.13 -39.35
N ASN A 438 27.48 98.51 -39.08
CA ASN A 438 28.74 99.25 -38.94
C ASN A 438 29.20 99.85 -40.27
N ARG A 439 29.03 99.13 -41.39
CA ARG A 439 29.32 99.62 -42.73
C ARG A 439 28.45 100.82 -43.11
N THR A 440 27.14 100.74 -42.91
CA THR A 440 26.24 101.86 -43.20
C THR A 440 26.47 103.04 -42.25
N GLU A 441 26.84 102.80 -40.99
CA GLU A 441 27.29 103.86 -40.08
C GLU A 441 28.62 104.51 -40.55
N GLU A 442 29.56 103.75 -41.11
CA GLU A 442 30.79 104.27 -41.72
C GLU A 442 30.56 105.06 -43.02
N GLU A 443 29.62 104.61 -43.85
CA GLU A 443 29.19 105.32 -45.07
C GLU A 443 28.51 106.67 -44.69
N ILE A 444 27.62 106.69 -43.69
CA ILE A 444 27.03 107.92 -43.13
C ILE A 444 28.10 108.82 -42.49
N ARG A 445 29.04 108.24 -41.73
CA ARG A 445 30.19 108.99 -41.18
C ARG A 445 31.08 109.58 -42.28
N SER A 446 31.13 109.00 -43.48
CA SER A 446 31.83 109.58 -44.62
C SER A 446 31.04 110.71 -45.27
N GLN A 447 29.76 110.49 -45.57
CA GLN A 447 28.86 111.54 -46.05
C GLN A 447 28.91 112.77 -45.13
N LEU A 448 28.92 112.57 -43.81
CA LEU A 448 29.05 113.65 -42.82
C LEU A 448 30.42 114.36 -42.85
N ARG A 449 31.50 113.71 -43.28
CA ARG A 449 32.79 114.39 -43.54
C ARG A 449 32.73 115.20 -44.84
N ASP A 450 32.08 114.65 -45.87
CA ASP A 450 31.99 115.27 -47.19
C ASP A 450 31.03 116.49 -47.19
N GLU A 451 29.93 116.42 -46.43
CA GLU A 451 29.08 117.58 -46.11
C GLU A 451 29.83 118.62 -45.28
N LYS A 452 30.68 118.21 -44.32
CA LYS A 452 31.52 119.15 -43.56
C LYS A 452 32.63 119.79 -44.39
N ALA A 453 33.10 119.14 -45.45
CA ALA A 453 34.00 119.74 -46.42
C ALA A 453 33.24 120.78 -47.27
N ARG A 454 32.08 120.41 -47.83
CA ARG A 454 31.22 121.32 -48.61
C ARG A 454 30.69 122.50 -47.80
N ASN A 455 30.40 122.34 -46.51
CA ASN A 455 30.10 123.47 -45.63
C ASN A 455 31.29 124.43 -45.48
N LYS A 456 32.53 123.94 -45.37
CA LYS A 456 33.71 124.82 -45.34
C LYS A 456 33.97 125.53 -46.66
N GLU A 457 33.68 124.87 -47.79
CA GLU A 457 33.69 125.49 -49.11
C GLU A 457 32.62 126.60 -49.21
N LEU A 458 31.41 126.34 -48.68
CA LEU A 458 30.34 127.34 -48.58
C LEU A 458 30.68 128.49 -47.62
N GLU A 459 31.32 128.23 -46.48
CA GLU A 459 31.82 129.25 -45.54
C GLU A 459 32.89 130.13 -46.22
N GLY A 460 33.81 129.55 -47.00
CA GLY A 460 34.80 130.29 -47.78
C GLY A 460 34.19 131.10 -48.94
N LEU A 461 33.14 130.57 -49.59
CA LEU A 461 32.37 131.30 -50.58
C LEU A 461 31.54 132.43 -49.95
N GLN A 462 31.01 132.24 -48.74
CA GLN A 462 30.35 133.29 -47.96
C GLN A 462 31.32 134.42 -47.61
N GLN A 463 32.52 134.10 -47.11
CA GLN A 463 33.59 135.09 -46.89
C GLN A 463 33.94 135.83 -48.19
N SER A 464 34.05 135.12 -49.32
CA SER A 464 34.30 135.74 -50.63
C SER A 464 33.15 136.69 -51.05
N VAL A 465 31.90 136.37 -50.74
CA VAL A 465 30.74 137.22 -50.99
C VAL A 465 30.70 138.42 -50.04
N GLU A 466 31.08 138.27 -48.77
CA GLU A 466 31.20 139.35 -47.79
C GLU A 466 32.33 140.33 -48.16
N GLU A 467 33.48 139.82 -48.61
CA GLU A 467 34.58 140.64 -49.16
C GLU A 467 34.13 141.42 -50.40
N LEU A 468 33.42 140.78 -51.34
CA LEU A 468 32.87 141.45 -52.51
C LEU A 468 31.79 142.49 -52.14
N GLN A 469 30.95 142.22 -51.14
CA GLN A 469 29.97 143.19 -50.63
C GLN A 469 30.66 144.40 -49.97
N ALA A 470 31.71 144.17 -49.17
CA ALA A 470 32.51 145.25 -48.60
C ALA A 470 33.26 146.06 -49.68
N GLN A 471 33.74 145.40 -50.74
CA GLN A 471 34.31 146.07 -51.90
C GLN A 471 33.26 146.91 -52.63
N VAL A 472 32.05 146.40 -52.84
CA VAL A 472 30.93 147.17 -53.43
C VAL A 472 30.58 148.38 -52.56
N GLN A 473 30.45 148.24 -51.25
CA GLN A 473 30.19 149.37 -50.34
C GLN A 473 31.31 150.42 -50.36
N SER A 474 32.57 150.00 -50.53
CA SER A 474 33.72 150.91 -50.72
C SER A 474 33.66 151.63 -52.08
N MET A 475 33.25 150.93 -53.14
CA MET A 475 33.02 151.51 -54.47
C MET A 475 31.82 152.47 -54.48
N GLU A 476 30.77 152.20 -53.70
CA GLU A 476 29.63 153.10 -53.47
C GLU A 476 30.06 154.35 -52.66
N GLY A 477 30.89 154.17 -51.64
CA GLY A 477 31.46 155.27 -50.84
C GLY A 477 32.36 156.21 -51.66
N THR A 478 33.19 155.64 -52.54
CA THR A 478 34.03 156.43 -53.47
C THR A 478 33.20 157.05 -54.60
N LYS A 479 32.21 156.36 -55.16
CA LYS A 479 31.21 156.94 -56.08
C LYS A 479 30.51 158.15 -55.46
N GLY A 480 30.05 158.03 -54.21
CA GLY A 480 29.45 159.13 -53.47
C GLY A 480 30.41 160.30 -53.15
N TRP A 481 31.72 160.06 -53.14
CA TRP A 481 32.72 161.13 -53.13
C TRP A 481 32.82 161.84 -54.48
N PHE A 482 32.90 161.10 -55.59
CA PHE A 482 32.88 161.68 -56.95
C PHE A 482 31.59 162.45 -57.25
N GLU A 483 30.43 161.96 -56.80
CA GLU A 483 29.13 162.64 -56.97
C GLU A 483 29.06 163.97 -56.21
N ARG A 484 29.57 164.03 -54.98
CA ARG A 484 29.71 165.32 -54.26
C ARG A 484 30.71 166.24 -54.95
N ARG A 485 31.85 165.71 -55.39
CA ARG A 485 32.91 166.45 -56.08
C ARG A 485 32.44 167.05 -57.41
N LEU A 486 31.56 166.35 -58.12
CA LEU A 486 30.91 166.82 -59.34
C LEU A 486 29.91 167.94 -59.01
N LYS A 487 29.05 167.74 -58.00
CA LYS A 487 28.06 168.73 -57.58
C LYS A 487 28.68 170.02 -57.04
N GLU A 488 29.79 169.93 -56.29
CA GLU A 488 30.62 171.07 -55.87
C GLU A 488 31.12 171.88 -57.10
N ALA A 489 31.56 171.19 -58.16
CA ALA A 489 32.00 171.83 -59.39
C ALA A 489 30.84 172.46 -60.17
N GLU A 490 29.70 171.77 -60.29
CA GLU A 490 28.47 172.29 -60.91
C GLU A 490 27.95 173.55 -60.20
N GLU A 491 27.95 173.56 -58.86
CA GLU A 491 27.55 174.71 -58.05
C GLU A 491 28.52 175.90 -58.23
N SER A 492 29.83 175.67 -58.25
CA SER A 492 30.82 176.73 -58.51
C SER A 492 30.74 177.33 -59.93
N MET A 493 30.35 176.52 -60.92
CA MET A 493 30.12 176.97 -62.30
C MET A 493 28.86 177.83 -62.40
N GLU A 494 27.80 177.50 -61.65
CA GLU A 494 26.56 178.29 -61.58
C GLU A 494 26.76 179.61 -60.82
N GLU A 495 27.54 179.60 -59.73
CA GLU A 495 27.92 180.83 -59.00
C GLU A 495 28.71 181.78 -59.91
N SER A 496 29.75 181.28 -60.61
CA SER A 496 30.50 182.05 -61.59
C SER A 496 29.62 182.56 -62.75
N ARG A 497 28.63 181.77 -63.20
CA ARG A 497 27.65 182.20 -64.22
C ARG A 497 26.81 183.38 -63.75
N LEU A 498 26.39 183.39 -62.48
CA LEU A 498 25.63 184.49 -61.88
C LEU A 498 26.48 185.76 -61.69
N GLU A 499 27.74 185.64 -61.29
CA GLU A 499 28.66 186.80 -61.24
C GLU A 499 28.83 187.47 -62.61
N HIS A 500 28.99 186.68 -63.68
CA HIS A 500 29.09 187.20 -65.05
C HIS A 500 27.78 187.86 -65.51
N GLN A 501 26.62 187.32 -65.09
CA GLN A 501 25.31 187.93 -65.36
C GLN A 501 25.19 189.33 -64.71
N GLU A 502 25.62 189.49 -63.45
CA GLU A 502 25.65 190.80 -62.77
C GLU A 502 26.61 191.80 -63.43
N GLN A 503 27.78 191.34 -63.88
CA GLN A 503 28.77 192.20 -64.55
C GLN A 503 28.21 192.75 -65.87
N MET A 504 27.51 191.92 -66.64
CA MET A 504 26.83 192.35 -67.87
C MET A 504 25.72 193.38 -67.61
N GLU A 505 24.92 193.21 -66.55
CA GLU A 505 23.88 194.19 -66.18
C GLU A 505 24.44 195.55 -65.76
N LYS A 506 25.61 195.58 -65.11
CA LYS A 506 26.26 196.84 -64.69
C LYS A 506 26.73 197.64 -65.93
N LEU A 507 27.42 196.98 -66.86
CA LEU A 507 27.88 197.58 -68.12
C LEU A 507 26.73 198.10 -69.01
N GLN A 508 25.60 197.39 -69.06
CA GLN A 508 24.42 197.84 -69.81
C GLN A 508 23.79 199.13 -69.25
N LYS A 509 23.87 199.35 -67.92
CA LYS A 509 23.27 200.52 -67.25
C LYS A 509 24.12 201.78 -67.44
N GLU A 510 25.45 201.67 -67.44
CA GLU A 510 26.34 202.80 -67.76
C GLU A 510 26.18 203.29 -69.21
N HIS A 511 26.04 202.35 -70.16
CA HIS A 511 25.97 202.67 -71.59
C HIS A 511 24.71 203.49 -71.97
N SER A 512 23.66 203.47 -71.14
CA SER A 512 22.37 204.13 -71.43
C SER A 512 22.31 205.63 -71.11
N ILE A 513 23.35 206.22 -70.49
CA ILE A 513 23.32 207.60 -69.97
C ILE A 513 24.24 208.56 -70.75
N GLN A 514 25.11 208.06 -71.63
CA GLN A 514 26.23 208.84 -72.21
C GLN A 514 26.10 209.28 -73.68
N LEU A 515 24.98 209.03 -74.38
CA LEU A 515 24.87 209.28 -75.83
C LEU A 515 23.62 210.07 -76.27
N GLU A 516 23.57 211.35 -75.88
CA GLU A 516 22.71 212.37 -76.55
C GLU A 516 23.51 213.63 -76.96
N VAL A 517 24.81 213.50 -77.27
CA VAL A 517 25.61 214.59 -77.87
C VAL A 517 26.56 214.09 -78.97
N ASN A 518 26.34 214.62 -80.18
CA ASN A 518 27.22 214.63 -81.37
C ASN A 518 27.56 213.30 -82.09
N SER A 519 27.97 213.46 -83.36
CA SER A 519 28.11 212.42 -84.40
C SER A 519 29.15 212.85 -85.44
N LEU A 520 30.04 211.92 -85.90
CA LEU A 520 30.60 211.78 -87.27
C LEU A 520 31.81 210.81 -87.33
N CYS A 521 31.93 210.05 -88.44
CA CYS A 521 33.06 209.17 -88.87
C CYS A 521 33.46 207.95 -87.97
N GLY A 522 34.00 206.83 -88.50
CA GLY A 522 34.10 206.39 -89.91
C GLY A 522 35.04 205.17 -90.18
N HIS A 523 34.58 204.22 -91.01
CA HIS A 523 35.32 203.27 -91.91
C HIS A 523 36.36 202.21 -91.39
N LEU A 524 36.06 200.92 -91.68
CA LEU A 524 36.90 199.78 -92.15
C LEU A 524 38.03 199.06 -91.33
N MET A 525 37.75 197.76 -91.00
CA MET A 525 38.33 196.52 -91.61
C MET A 525 39.71 195.89 -91.20
N THR A 526 39.78 194.54 -91.22
CA THR A 526 40.96 193.60 -91.29
C THR A 526 41.93 193.48 -90.08
N PHE A 527 42.72 192.41 -89.79
CA PHE A 527 42.78 190.94 -90.10
C PHE A 527 43.99 190.26 -89.34
N MET A 528 44.23 188.93 -89.46
CA MET A 528 45.46 188.16 -89.04
C MET A 528 45.67 187.80 -87.53
N MET A 529 46.44 186.77 -87.07
CA MET A 529 47.02 185.50 -87.63
C MET A 529 47.60 184.54 -86.54
N TYR A 530 47.89 183.28 -86.92
CA TYR A 530 48.84 182.29 -86.32
C TYR A 530 48.55 181.70 -84.91
N SER A 531 49.08 180.54 -84.45
CA SER A 531 50.16 179.63 -84.93
C SER A 531 49.91 178.12 -84.55
N PRO A 532 50.73 177.12 -84.94
CA PRO A 532 50.31 175.70 -85.07
C PRO A 532 51.00 174.64 -84.16
N CYS A 533 50.59 173.36 -84.27
CA CYS A 533 51.50 172.19 -84.20
C CYS A 533 50.94 170.92 -84.91
N ARG A 534 51.69 169.79 -84.95
CA ARG A 534 51.43 168.56 -85.75
C ARG A 534 51.90 167.25 -85.05
N CYS A 535 51.53 166.11 -85.65
CA CYS A 535 51.94 164.69 -85.44
C CYS A 535 51.24 163.87 -84.32
N GLY A 536 51.02 162.54 -84.43
CA GLY A 536 50.86 161.72 -85.65
C GLY A 536 51.28 160.22 -85.59
N ILE A 537 50.38 159.31 -86.05
CA ILE A 537 50.65 157.94 -86.60
C ILE A 537 51.07 156.88 -85.54
N GLN A 538 50.82 155.55 -85.58
CA GLN A 538 50.49 154.48 -86.57
C GLN A 538 49.29 153.64 -86.01
N GLU A 539 48.27 153.13 -86.72
CA GLU A 539 48.21 152.15 -87.84
C GLU A 539 48.79 150.73 -87.54
N ILE A 540 48.29 149.59 -88.05
CA ILE A 540 46.93 149.14 -88.46
C ILE A 540 47.00 147.60 -88.72
N LYS A 541 45.90 146.83 -88.52
CA LYS A 541 45.70 145.43 -89.00
C LYS A 541 46.65 144.32 -88.44
N ASP A 542 46.46 143.01 -88.71
CA ASP A 542 45.60 142.32 -89.70
C ASP A 542 44.86 141.04 -89.20
N THR A 543 44.15 140.41 -90.15
CA THR A 543 43.14 139.34 -90.06
C THR A 543 43.56 137.93 -89.61
N VAL A 544 42.54 137.16 -89.18
CA VAL A 544 42.28 135.72 -89.49
C VAL A 544 43.49 134.84 -89.84
N ASP A 545 43.90 133.98 -88.91
CA ASP A 545 43.94 132.52 -89.15
C ASP A 545 43.97 131.76 -87.80
N GLY A 546 43.62 130.46 -87.78
CA GLY A 546 43.65 129.72 -86.50
C GLY A 546 42.92 128.38 -86.37
N GLN A 547 42.34 127.82 -87.43
CA GLN A 547 41.95 126.40 -87.39
C GLN A 547 43.18 125.48 -87.51
N ARG A 548 43.00 124.21 -87.12
CA ARG A 548 43.85 123.05 -87.49
C ARG A 548 45.22 122.93 -86.81
N ILE A 549 45.22 122.54 -85.53
CA ILE A 549 46.16 121.56 -84.93
C ILE A 549 45.42 120.80 -83.80
N LEU A 550 45.45 119.47 -83.69
CA LEU A 550 45.48 118.44 -84.74
C LEU A 550 44.98 117.10 -84.16
N GLU A 551 44.12 116.38 -84.88
CA GLU A 551 43.74 115.00 -84.53
C GLU A 551 44.96 114.06 -84.56
N LYS A 552 45.32 113.40 -83.44
CA LYS A 552 46.31 112.30 -83.48
C LYS A 552 46.32 111.28 -82.34
N LYS A 553 45.23 111.09 -81.58
CA LYS A 553 45.11 110.03 -80.54
C LYS A 553 43.84 109.14 -80.61
N GLY A 554 43.05 109.22 -81.68
CA GLY A 554 41.85 108.37 -81.87
C GLY A 554 42.11 106.86 -82.09
N SER A 555 43.37 106.43 -82.14
CA SER A 555 43.78 105.06 -82.47
C SER A 555 43.72 104.06 -81.30
N SER A 556 43.34 104.50 -80.08
CA SER A 556 43.21 103.61 -78.91
C SER A 556 41.86 102.87 -78.91
N ALA A 557 40.75 103.58 -79.03
CA ALA A 557 39.40 103.02 -78.88
C ALA A 557 39.11 101.86 -79.85
N LEU A 558 39.58 101.97 -81.10
CA LEU A 558 39.38 100.94 -82.13
C LEU A 558 40.16 99.64 -81.86
N LYS A 559 41.21 99.67 -81.01
CA LYS A 559 41.94 98.47 -80.59
C LYS A 559 41.26 97.75 -79.42
N ASP A 560 40.76 98.47 -78.43
CA ASP A 560 40.07 97.85 -77.28
C ASP A 560 38.70 97.26 -77.65
N LEU A 561 37.93 97.92 -78.53
CA LEU A 561 36.70 97.34 -79.09
C LEU A 561 36.97 96.00 -79.82
N LYS A 562 38.09 95.91 -80.55
CA LYS A 562 38.50 94.67 -81.23
C LYS A 562 38.95 93.58 -80.24
N ARG A 563 39.50 93.97 -79.09
CA ARG A 563 39.88 93.08 -77.98
C ARG A 563 38.66 92.55 -77.21
N GLN A 564 37.67 93.41 -76.94
CA GLN A 564 36.40 93.01 -76.31
C GLN A 564 35.63 92.01 -77.17
N LEU A 565 35.52 92.25 -78.48
CA LEU A 565 34.83 91.34 -79.41
C LEU A 565 35.45 89.93 -79.46
N GLN A 566 36.77 89.80 -79.28
CA GLN A 566 37.46 88.51 -79.21
C GLN A 566 37.28 87.79 -77.86
N LEU A 567 37.05 88.53 -76.77
CA LEU A 567 36.74 87.95 -75.46
C LEU A 567 35.29 87.49 -75.36
N GLU A 568 34.34 88.20 -75.99
CA GLU A 568 32.94 87.77 -76.07
C GLU A 568 32.77 86.49 -76.90
N ARG A 569 33.49 86.32 -78.01
CA ARG A 569 33.51 85.02 -78.72
C ARG A 569 33.97 83.88 -77.79
N LYS A 570 35.08 84.07 -77.06
CA LYS A 570 35.56 83.08 -76.08
C LYS A 570 34.63 82.86 -74.86
N ARG A 571 33.68 83.76 -74.61
CA ARG A 571 32.57 83.52 -73.66
C ARG A 571 31.47 82.68 -74.29
N ALA A 572 31.07 82.98 -75.52
CA ALA A 572 30.09 82.21 -76.27
C ALA A 572 30.53 80.74 -76.46
N ASP A 573 31.79 80.53 -76.87
CA ASP A 573 32.38 79.20 -77.04
C ASP A 573 32.27 78.37 -75.73
N LYS A 574 32.59 78.97 -74.57
CA LYS A 574 32.47 78.34 -73.24
C LYS A 574 31.03 78.16 -72.76
N LEU A 575 30.09 79.00 -73.21
CA LEU A 575 28.67 78.83 -72.92
C LEU A 575 28.10 77.64 -73.70
N GLN A 576 28.58 77.43 -74.93
CA GLN A 576 28.26 76.27 -75.76
C GLN A 576 28.87 74.98 -75.19
N GLU A 577 30.11 75.04 -74.69
CA GLU A 577 30.75 73.95 -73.92
C GLU A 577 29.90 73.54 -72.70
N ARG A 578 29.42 74.51 -71.91
CA ARG A 578 28.52 74.29 -70.77
C ARG A 578 27.15 73.71 -71.13
N LEU A 579 26.60 74.06 -72.29
CA LEU A 579 25.36 73.46 -72.79
C LEU A 579 25.57 72.00 -73.25
N GLN A 580 26.75 71.68 -73.78
CA GLN A 580 27.12 70.31 -74.15
C GLN A 580 27.26 69.41 -72.90
N GLU A 581 27.84 69.92 -71.80
CA GLU A 581 27.92 69.19 -70.52
C GLU A 581 26.52 68.83 -69.96
N ILE A 582 25.58 69.78 -69.99
CA ILE A 582 24.22 69.61 -69.45
C ILE A 582 23.41 68.55 -70.22
N LEU A 583 23.67 68.38 -71.52
CA LEU A 583 22.94 67.44 -72.38
C LEU A 583 23.51 66.01 -72.39
N THR A 584 24.64 65.74 -71.72
CA THR A 584 25.40 64.47 -71.90
C THR A 584 25.66 63.67 -70.63
N ASN A 585 25.20 64.09 -69.44
CA ASN A 585 25.47 63.38 -68.19
C ASN A 585 24.19 63.00 -67.43
N THR A 586 23.89 61.70 -67.36
CA THR A 586 22.57 61.15 -66.99
C THR A 586 22.57 60.42 -65.64
N LYS A 587 22.77 61.16 -64.54
CA LYS A 587 22.52 60.68 -63.17
C LYS A 587 22.17 61.82 -62.19
N THR A 588 21.49 61.45 -61.10
CA THR A 588 21.04 62.31 -59.98
C THR A 588 20.20 63.54 -60.36
N ARG A 589 18.91 63.31 -60.64
CA ARG A 589 17.84 64.31 -60.44
C ARG A 589 16.56 63.60 -59.97
N THR A 590 16.36 63.53 -58.66
CA THR A 590 15.07 63.20 -58.03
C THR A 590 14.50 64.48 -57.42
N GLY A 591 13.19 64.71 -57.59
CA GLY A 591 12.50 65.90 -57.06
C GLY A 591 12.19 67.01 -58.07
N LEU A 592 11.40 66.71 -59.11
CA LEU A 592 10.47 67.70 -59.71
C LEU A 592 9.30 67.07 -60.51
N GLU A 593 8.79 65.91 -60.09
CA GLU A 593 7.65 65.23 -60.74
C GLU A 593 6.64 64.72 -59.70
N GLU A 594 5.94 65.65 -59.03
CA GLU A 594 4.71 65.35 -58.27
C GLU A 594 3.73 66.53 -58.31
N LEU A 595 3.36 66.93 -59.52
CA LEU A 595 2.15 67.71 -59.80
C LEU A 595 1.52 67.15 -61.09
N VAL A 596 0.18 67.07 -61.10
CA VAL A 596 -0.65 66.54 -62.21
C VAL A 596 -0.63 65.01 -62.39
N LEU A 597 -1.05 64.28 -61.35
CA LEU A 597 -2.16 63.34 -61.49
C LEU A 597 -3.13 63.54 -60.31
N SER A 598 -4.43 63.66 -60.58
CA SER A 598 -5.43 64.12 -59.59
C SER A 598 -6.72 63.30 -59.63
N GLU A 599 -6.77 62.21 -58.87
CA GLU A 599 -7.94 61.44 -58.39
C GLU A 599 -7.50 60.68 -57.13
N ILE A 600 -8.30 60.30 -56.12
CA ILE A 600 -9.69 60.59 -55.67
C ILE A 600 -9.68 60.22 -54.15
N SER A 601 -10.29 60.92 -53.19
CA SER A 601 -10.95 62.24 -53.16
C SER A 601 -10.96 62.82 -51.72
N SER A 602 -11.36 64.09 -51.58
CA SER A 602 -11.66 64.77 -50.30
C SER A 602 -13.17 64.64 -49.95
N PRO A 603 -13.67 64.89 -48.70
CA PRO A 603 -13.47 66.16 -47.98
C PRO A 603 -13.49 66.20 -46.42
N ASN A 604 -12.55 66.96 -45.84
CA ASN A 604 -12.76 68.12 -44.94
C ASN A 604 -14.00 68.19 -43.99
N ARG A 605 -13.79 68.26 -42.65
CA ARG A 605 -14.18 69.42 -41.79
C ARG A 605 -13.62 69.35 -40.35
N SER A 606 -13.59 70.51 -39.68
CA SER A 606 -13.21 70.73 -38.27
C SER A 606 -14.29 70.31 -37.25
N GLN A 607 -13.86 70.02 -36.01
CA GLN A 607 -14.29 70.67 -34.74
C GLN A 607 -14.56 69.72 -33.53
N GLN A 608 -13.61 69.71 -32.58
CA GLN A 608 -13.77 69.78 -31.11
C GLN A 608 -14.87 68.95 -30.39
N ARG A 609 -14.45 68.15 -29.38
CA ARG A 609 -15.26 67.45 -28.34
C ARG A 609 -15.99 66.19 -28.86
N GLY A 610 -15.99 65.04 -28.20
CA GLY A 610 -15.39 64.62 -26.91
C GLY A 610 -15.71 63.13 -26.67
N ASP A 611 -15.72 62.70 -25.40
CA ASP A 611 -16.26 61.40 -24.91
C ASP A 611 -15.38 60.15 -25.26
N SER A 612 -15.19 59.12 -24.42
CA SER A 612 -15.53 58.95 -22.98
C SER A 612 -14.68 57.88 -22.25
N SER A 613 -14.31 58.19 -21.00
CA SER A 613 -14.08 57.32 -19.82
C SER A 613 -13.39 55.93 -19.88
N SER A 614 -12.28 55.82 -19.12
CA SER A 614 -11.88 54.66 -18.28
C SER A 614 -11.44 53.37 -19.02
N VAL A 615 -10.80 52.34 -18.42
CA VAL A 615 -10.54 51.91 -17.03
C VAL A 615 -9.08 51.40 -16.88
N SER A 616 -8.60 51.17 -15.65
CA SER A 616 -7.43 50.38 -15.17
C SER A 616 -6.83 49.34 -16.16
N SER A 617 -5.52 49.01 -16.11
CA SER A 617 -4.92 48.35 -14.94
C SER A 617 -3.39 48.33 -14.89
N PHE A 618 -2.84 48.32 -13.67
CA PHE A 618 -1.50 47.81 -13.38
C PHE A 618 -1.50 46.27 -13.30
N SER A 619 -0.49 45.63 -13.87
CA SER A 619 0.09 44.35 -13.43
C SER A 619 1.59 44.49 -13.68
N TYR A 620 2.47 44.43 -12.68
CA TYR A 620 2.84 43.24 -11.92
C TYR A 620 3.27 42.10 -12.86
N GLY A 621 4.57 41.89 -13.10
CA GLY A 621 5.71 42.68 -12.60
C GLY A 621 7.04 42.10 -13.07
N GLU A 622 8.16 42.61 -12.56
CA GLU A 622 9.47 41.98 -12.73
C GLU A 622 10.33 42.11 -11.47
N ILE A 623 11.31 41.23 -11.34
CA ILE A 623 11.93 40.81 -10.08
C ILE A 623 13.47 40.93 -10.18
N MET A 624 14.10 41.29 -9.06
CA MET A 624 15.56 41.44 -8.85
C MET A 624 16.32 42.43 -9.76
N LYS A 625 16.84 43.51 -9.15
CA LYS A 625 18.30 43.68 -9.15
C LYS A 625 18.82 44.21 -7.82
N GLU A 626 19.93 43.64 -7.40
CA GLU A 626 20.63 43.80 -6.13
C GLU A 626 21.52 45.06 -6.11
N GLY A 627 21.72 45.70 -4.95
CA GLY A 627 22.74 46.77 -4.83
C GLY A 627 22.54 47.89 -3.79
N ALA A 628 22.73 47.57 -2.50
CA ALA A 628 23.26 48.44 -1.42
C ALA A 628 22.68 49.86 -1.11
N SER A 629 22.39 50.06 0.19
CA SER A 629 22.32 51.33 0.95
C SER A 629 21.14 52.29 0.64
N ALA A 630 20.56 53.02 1.61
CA ALA A 630 20.79 53.11 3.06
C ALA A 630 19.47 53.29 3.84
N GLN A 631 19.50 53.14 5.17
CA GLN A 631 18.34 53.34 6.05
C GLN A 631 17.95 54.82 6.18
N SER A 632 16.64 55.12 6.24
CA SER A 632 16.02 55.93 7.31
C SER A 632 14.53 56.15 7.02
N THR A 633 13.64 55.67 7.89
CA THR A 633 12.19 55.88 7.76
C THR A 633 11.55 56.43 9.05
N ASN A 634 10.77 57.50 8.85
CA ASN A 634 9.52 57.81 9.54
C ASN A 634 9.55 58.22 11.04
N LYS A 635 9.27 59.51 11.26
CA LYS A 635 8.08 59.94 12.04
C LYS A 635 6.98 60.28 11.01
N SER A 636 5.69 60.17 11.27
CA SER A 636 4.95 60.81 12.38
C SER A 636 3.67 60.07 12.76
N ALA A 637 3.11 60.38 13.92
CA ALA A 637 1.87 59.81 14.45
C ALA A 637 0.66 60.76 14.28
N SER A 638 -0.55 60.20 14.33
CA SER A 638 -1.77 60.73 14.99
C SER A 638 -3.05 60.22 14.29
N GLY A 639 -4.15 60.03 15.03
CA GLY A 639 -5.49 59.88 14.43
C GLY A 639 -6.30 58.64 14.82
N SER A 640 -6.60 58.44 16.11
CA SER A 640 -7.76 57.63 16.51
C SER A 640 -8.95 58.53 16.80
N PRO A 641 -10.17 58.11 16.43
CA PRO A 641 -11.32 58.32 17.32
C PRO A 641 -12.12 57.04 17.57
N GLN A 642 -12.51 56.87 18.84
CA GLN A 642 -13.63 56.07 19.35
C GLN A 642 -13.87 54.64 18.81
N SER A 643 -13.58 53.64 19.65
CA SER A 643 -14.26 52.34 19.56
C SER A 643 -15.74 52.50 19.94
N GLN A 644 -16.63 51.91 19.15
CA GLN A 644 -17.93 51.45 19.63
C GLN A 644 -17.81 49.99 20.06
N ARG A 645 -18.37 49.63 21.20
CA ARG A 645 -18.59 48.22 21.57
C ARG A 645 -19.79 47.67 20.79
N PRO A 646 -19.86 46.37 20.50
CA PRO A 646 -21.14 45.68 20.32
C PRO A 646 -22.02 45.89 21.57
N ALA A 647 -23.33 45.78 21.42
CA ALA A 647 -24.21 45.69 22.58
C ALA A 647 -23.93 44.37 23.32
N ASP A 648 -23.90 44.42 24.65
CA ASP A 648 -23.90 43.22 25.48
C ASP A 648 -25.28 42.54 25.33
N LEU A 649 -25.33 41.44 24.56
CA LEU A 649 -26.53 40.60 24.44
C LEU A 649 -26.80 39.93 25.79
N SER A 650 -28.07 39.76 26.14
CA SER A 650 -28.46 39.00 27.33
C SER A 650 -28.15 37.50 27.16
N ASP A 651 -27.92 36.79 28.27
CA ASP A 651 -27.68 35.34 28.25
C ASP A 651 -28.86 34.57 27.61
N ASP A 652 -30.08 35.10 27.70
CA ASP A 652 -31.27 34.55 27.03
C ASP A 652 -31.20 34.71 25.50
N GLU A 653 -30.83 35.89 24.98
CA GLU A 653 -30.61 36.11 23.54
C GLU A 653 -29.44 35.27 22.99
N VAL A 654 -28.37 35.10 23.79
CA VAL A 654 -27.25 34.20 23.47
C VAL A 654 -27.72 32.74 23.47
N GLY A 655 -28.59 32.34 24.41
CA GLY A 655 -29.22 31.03 24.46
C GLY A 655 -30.12 30.75 23.25
N GLU A 656 -30.96 31.70 22.85
CA GLU A 656 -31.77 31.61 21.62
C GLU A 656 -30.88 31.51 20.38
N LEU A 657 -29.77 32.26 20.30
CA LEU A 657 -28.82 32.15 19.18
C LEU A 657 -28.12 30.78 19.14
N PHE A 658 -27.78 30.18 20.29
CA PHE A 658 -27.23 28.82 20.34
C PHE A 658 -28.27 27.76 19.93
N LEU A 659 -29.52 27.88 20.37
CA LEU A 659 -30.63 27.02 19.93
C LEU A 659 -30.85 27.15 18.42
N ARG A 660 -30.91 28.38 17.90
CA ARG A 660 -31.08 28.66 16.46
C ARG A 660 -29.91 28.13 15.63
N LEU A 661 -28.69 28.22 16.14
CA LEU A 661 -27.50 27.64 15.50
C LEU A 661 -27.56 26.10 15.50
N ALA A 662 -28.05 25.48 16.57
CA ALA A 662 -28.24 24.03 16.63
C ALA A 662 -29.33 23.54 15.66
N GLU A 663 -30.48 24.24 15.58
CA GLU A 663 -31.53 23.99 14.60
C GLU A 663 -31.00 24.07 13.16
N VAL A 664 -30.34 25.19 12.80
CA VAL A 664 -29.79 25.41 11.45
C VAL A 664 -28.68 24.39 11.12
N GLN A 665 -27.86 24.00 12.09
CA GLN A 665 -26.84 22.98 11.90
C GLN A 665 -27.46 21.57 11.71
N GLN A 666 -28.57 21.28 12.38
CA GLN A 666 -29.34 20.03 12.17
C GLN A 666 -30.05 20.03 10.82
N GLU A 667 -30.72 21.12 10.42
CA GLU A 667 -31.33 21.26 9.09
C GLU A 667 -30.29 21.12 7.98
N LYS A 668 -29.13 21.76 8.15
CA LYS A 668 -27.98 21.62 7.24
C LYS A 668 -27.53 20.17 7.13
N TRP A 669 -27.38 19.45 8.25
CA TRP A 669 -26.98 18.04 8.25
C TRP A 669 -28.01 17.15 7.53
N MET A 670 -29.31 17.36 7.79
CA MET A 670 -30.40 16.68 7.08
C MET A 670 -30.46 17.00 5.58
N LEU A 671 -30.02 18.19 5.17
CA LEU A 671 -29.91 18.58 3.76
C LEU A 671 -28.66 17.96 3.11
N GLU A 672 -27.53 17.92 3.80
CA GLU A 672 -26.32 17.22 3.33
C GLU A 672 -26.57 15.71 3.15
N GLU A 673 -27.35 15.07 4.03
CA GLU A 673 -27.77 13.67 3.88
C GLU A 673 -28.70 13.46 2.67
N LYS A 674 -29.68 14.35 2.47
CA LYS A 674 -30.56 14.33 1.28
C LYS A 674 -29.78 14.54 -0.02
N VAL A 675 -28.80 15.44 -0.04
CA VAL A 675 -27.92 15.66 -1.19
C VAL A 675 -27.11 14.39 -1.49
N LYS A 676 -26.47 13.76 -0.49
CA LYS A 676 -25.76 12.48 -0.67
C LYS A 676 -26.66 11.37 -1.22
N HIS A 677 -27.89 11.27 -0.75
CA HIS A 677 -28.86 10.31 -1.31
C HIS A 677 -29.22 10.59 -2.77
N LEU A 678 -29.35 11.87 -3.15
CA LEU A 678 -29.57 12.26 -4.55
C LEU A 678 -28.32 12.00 -5.41
N GLU A 679 -27.12 12.32 -4.93
CA GLU A 679 -25.84 12.04 -5.62
C GLU A 679 -25.67 10.54 -5.89
N VAL A 680 -25.88 9.68 -4.88
CA VAL A 680 -25.83 8.22 -5.02
C VAL A 680 -26.92 7.70 -5.97
N SER A 681 -28.13 8.23 -5.90
CA SER A 681 -29.23 7.85 -6.81
C SER A 681 -28.96 8.29 -8.26
N CYS A 682 -28.39 9.47 -8.47
CA CYS A 682 -27.99 9.97 -9.79
C CYS A 682 -26.80 9.18 -10.35
N SER A 683 -25.80 8.83 -9.54
CA SER A 683 -24.70 7.95 -9.98
C SER A 683 -25.24 6.57 -10.37
N SER A 684 -26.07 5.95 -9.52
CA SER A 684 -26.67 4.65 -9.83
C SER A 684 -27.57 4.69 -11.08
N MET A 685 -28.26 5.80 -11.33
CA MET A 685 -29.06 5.98 -12.55
C MET A 685 -28.17 6.20 -13.79
N ALA A 686 -27.07 6.94 -13.67
CA ALA A 686 -26.10 7.12 -14.74
C ALA A 686 -25.45 5.78 -15.12
N ASP A 687 -25.01 4.99 -14.14
CA ASP A 687 -24.48 3.64 -14.37
C ASP A 687 -25.49 2.73 -15.11
N ASP A 688 -26.76 2.79 -14.70
CA ASP A 688 -27.83 1.97 -15.27
C ASP A 688 -28.22 2.42 -16.69
N ILE A 689 -28.09 3.72 -16.99
CA ILE A 689 -28.17 4.27 -18.36
C ILE A 689 -26.97 3.82 -19.19
N CYS A 690 -25.74 3.96 -18.70
CA CYS A 690 -24.53 3.52 -19.40
C CYS A 690 -24.55 2.02 -19.73
N LYS A 691 -24.98 1.17 -18.79
CA LYS A 691 -25.19 -0.27 -19.02
C LYS A 691 -26.21 -0.55 -20.11
N LYS A 692 -27.35 0.15 -20.11
CA LYS A 692 -28.39 0.00 -21.15
C LYS A 692 -27.92 0.50 -22.51
N SER A 693 -27.19 1.61 -22.57
CA SER A 693 -26.57 2.10 -23.80
C SER A 693 -25.56 1.11 -24.38
N ALA A 694 -24.69 0.52 -23.55
CA ALA A 694 -23.74 -0.50 -24.00
C ALA A 694 -24.43 -1.78 -24.50
N ILE A 695 -25.55 -2.19 -23.88
CA ILE A 695 -26.37 -3.31 -24.36
C ILE A 695 -27.00 -2.96 -25.72
N ILE A 696 -27.55 -1.75 -25.90
CA ILE A 696 -28.12 -1.29 -27.16
C ILE A 696 -27.03 -1.21 -28.25
N GLU A 697 -25.86 -0.68 -27.93
CA GLU A 697 -24.70 -0.60 -28.84
C GLU A 697 -24.26 -1.98 -29.30
N THR A 698 -24.07 -2.93 -28.37
CA THR A 698 -23.77 -4.34 -28.68
C THR A 698 -24.82 -4.93 -29.64
N TYR A 699 -26.11 -4.75 -29.33
CA TYR A 699 -27.21 -5.26 -30.17
C TYR A 699 -27.25 -4.61 -31.56
N VAL A 700 -26.88 -3.34 -31.68
CA VAL A 700 -26.78 -2.60 -32.96
C VAL A 700 -25.53 -3.01 -33.75
N MET A 701 -24.44 -3.43 -33.10
CA MET A 701 -23.26 -3.98 -33.77
C MET A 701 -23.51 -5.41 -34.28
N ASP A 702 -24.07 -6.30 -33.45
CA ASP A 702 -24.44 -7.66 -33.86
C ASP A 702 -25.49 -7.66 -34.99
N SER A 703 -26.44 -6.71 -34.94
CA SER A 703 -27.42 -6.49 -36.03
C SER A 703 -26.78 -6.01 -37.34
N ARG A 704 -25.52 -5.57 -37.35
CA ARG A 704 -24.78 -5.15 -38.55
C ARG A 704 -23.80 -6.21 -39.05
N THR A 705 -23.21 -7.03 -38.18
CA THR A 705 -22.28 -8.11 -38.57
C THR A 705 -23.00 -9.35 -39.11
N GLY A 706 -24.28 -9.55 -38.81
CA GLY A 706 -25.07 -10.68 -39.32
C GLY A 706 -25.30 -10.74 -40.84
N ASN A 707 -24.79 -9.79 -41.64
CA ASN A 707 -25.10 -9.70 -43.07
C ASN A 707 -23.93 -9.17 -43.94
N HIS A 708 -22.83 -9.92 -44.09
CA HIS A 708 -22.16 -10.15 -45.40
C HIS A 708 -20.99 -11.17 -45.35
N LEU A 709 -20.95 -12.05 -46.37
CA LEU A 709 -19.79 -12.76 -46.96
C LEU A 709 -18.93 -13.74 -46.14
N SER A 710 -18.88 -14.99 -46.63
CA SER A 710 -17.83 -16.00 -46.38
C SER A 710 -16.75 -15.91 -47.48
N PRO A 711 -15.52 -16.46 -47.26
CA PRO A 711 -15.18 -17.68 -48.03
C PRO A 711 -14.23 -18.72 -47.36
N SER A 712 -14.56 -20.00 -47.53
CA SER A 712 -13.70 -21.17 -47.83
C SER A 712 -12.31 -21.36 -47.17
N HIS A 713 -12.20 -22.35 -46.26
CA HIS A 713 -11.48 -23.65 -46.46
C HIS A 713 -11.39 -24.44 -45.12
N GLY A 714 -11.19 -25.77 -45.13
CA GLY A 714 -10.64 -26.48 -43.95
C GLY A 714 -11.31 -27.76 -43.40
N ALA A 715 -11.64 -28.76 -44.24
CA ALA A 715 -11.57 -30.21 -43.97
C ALA A 715 -12.04 -30.88 -42.63
N VAL A 716 -13.06 -31.75 -42.77
CA VAL A 716 -13.08 -33.19 -42.35
C VAL A 716 -13.46 -33.63 -40.90
N ALA A 717 -14.42 -34.59 -40.85
CA ALA A 717 -14.69 -35.64 -39.82
C ALA A 717 -15.37 -35.26 -38.46
N VAL A 718 -16.17 -36.12 -37.79
CA VAL A 718 -16.92 -37.35 -38.21
C VAL A 718 -18.14 -37.61 -37.28
N ALA A 719 -19.23 -38.13 -37.88
CA ALA A 719 -20.43 -38.85 -37.38
C ALA A 719 -20.92 -38.89 -35.90
N ASN A 720 -22.27 -38.95 -35.81
CA ASN A 720 -23.13 -39.59 -34.77
C ASN A 720 -23.26 -38.92 -33.38
N HIS A 721 -24.41 -39.02 -32.67
CA HIS A 721 -25.65 -39.79 -32.89
C HIS A 721 -26.91 -39.06 -32.34
N GLY A 722 -28.03 -39.10 -33.09
CA GLY A 722 -29.40 -38.93 -32.58
C GLY A 722 -29.91 -37.48 -32.32
N GLY A 723 -31.21 -37.17 -32.46
CA GLY A 723 -32.27 -38.00 -33.07
C GLY A 723 -33.71 -37.76 -32.59
N GLN A 724 -34.33 -36.62 -32.98
CA GLN A 724 -35.80 -36.38 -33.05
C GLN A 724 -36.67 -36.54 -31.77
N VAL A 725 -37.78 -35.82 -31.56
CA VAL A 725 -38.30 -34.52 -32.03
C VAL A 725 -39.08 -33.93 -30.84
N GLY A 726 -38.96 -32.63 -30.59
CA GLY A 726 -39.65 -31.95 -29.48
C GLY A 726 -39.71 -30.45 -29.67
N GLY A 727 -40.23 -29.99 -30.81
CA GLY A 727 -40.16 -28.58 -31.21
C GLY A 727 -40.98 -27.66 -30.30
N HIS A 728 -40.30 -26.73 -29.63
CA HIS A 728 -40.80 -25.42 -29.21
C HIS A 728 -39.77 -24.36 -29.65
N GLY A 729 -40.24 -23.15 -29.97
CA GLY A 729 -39.40 -22.14 -30.64
C GLY A 729 -38.22 -21.65 -29.80
N HIS A 730 -37.20 -21.10 -30.48
CA HIS A 730 -36.07 -20.40 -29.88
C HIS A 730 -36.53 -19.08 -29.22
N GLY A 731 -37.13 -19.17 -28.04
CA GLY A 731 -37.55 -18.04 -27.21
C GLY A 731 -36.43 -17.53 -26.30
N LEU A 732 -36.57 -16.28 -25.83
CA LEU A 732 -35.56 -15.56 -25.04
C LEU A 732 -35.13 -16.28 -23.73
N GLY A 733 -35.91 -17.25 -23.25
CA GLY A 733 -35.61 -18.03 -22.04
C GLY A 733 -34.33 -18.88 -22.09
N SER A 734 -33.75 -19.12 -23.27
CA SER A 734 -32.39 -19.71 -23.36
C SER A 734 -31.33 -18.66 -23.06
N VAL A 735 -31.38 -17.50 -23.73
CA VAL A 735 -30.39 -16.43 -23.60
C VAL A 735 -30.43 -15.79 -22.20
N LEU A 736 -31.60 -15.71 -21.57
CA LEU A 736 -31.77 -15.29 -20.18
C LEU A 736 -31.11 -16.23 -19.15
N ARG A 737 -30.73 -17.46 -19.53
CA ARG A 737 -29.99 -18.38 -18.65
C ARG A 737 -28.49 -18.10 -18.67
N ASP A 738 -27.96 -17.78 -19.85
CA ASP A 738 -26.51 -17.59 -20.06
C ASP A 738 -26.05 -16.14 -19.81
N LEU A 739 -26.98 -15.16 -19.80
CA LEU A 739 -26.70 -13.77 -19.42
C LEU A 739 -26.41 -13.58 -17.92
N VAL A 740 -26.74 -14.54 -17.06
CA VAL A 740 -26.52 -14.45 -15.60
C VAL A 740 -25.10 -14.88 -15.26
N LYS A 741 -24.15 -13.93 -15.30
CA LYS A 741 -22.75 -14.18 -14.94
C LYS A 741 -22.62 -14.67 -13.47
N PRO A 742 -21.59 -15.48 -13.13
CA PRO A 742 -21.40 -16.02 -11.77
C PRO A 742 -21.05 -15.01 -10.64
N GLY A 743 -21.32 -13.71 -10.81
CA GLY A 743 -21.05 -12.67 -9.80
C GLY A 743 -22.27 -12.28 -8.95
N ASP A 744 -23.49 -12.52 -9.44
CA ASP A 744 -24.73 -12.07 -8.78
C ASP A 744 -25.19 -12.96 -7.61
N GLU A 745 -24.30 -13.72 -6.97
CA GLU A 745 -24.62 -14.43 -5.73
C GLU A 745 -25.12 -13.45 -4.65
N ASN A 746 -24.49 -12.27 -4.50
CA ASN A 746 -24.96 -11.26 -3.55
C ASN A 746 -26.36 -10.70 -3.90
N LEU A 747 -26.67 -10.49 -5.19
CA LEU A 747 -27.99 -10.01 -5.61
C LEU A 747 -29.06 -11.11 -5.50
N ARG A 748 -28.69 -12.36 -5.76
CA ARG A 748 -29.53 -13.55 -5.59
C ARG A 748 -29.79 -13.84 -4.11
N GLU A 749 -28.77 -13.71 -3.25
CA GLU A 749 -28.89 -13.87 -1.81
C GLU A 749 -29.65 -12.70 -1.17
N MET A 750 -29.48 -11.46 -1.67
CA MET A 750 -30.28 -10.31 -1.23
C MET A 750 -31.74 -10.46 -1.64
N ASN A 751 -32.04 -10.89 -2.87
CA ASN A 751 -33.41 -11.22 -3.28
C ASN A 751 -33.98 -12.39 -2.46
N LYS A 752 -33.18 -13.42 -2.17
CA LYS A 752 -33.58 -14.53 -1.28
C LYS A 752 -33.81 -14.08 0.16
N LYS A 753 -33.03 -13.13 0.69
CA LYS A 753 -33.24 -12.51 2.01
C LYS A 753 -34.49 -11.63 2.04
N LEU A 754 -34.73 -10.82 1.00
CA LEU A 754 -35.96 -10.06 0.83
C LEU A 754 -37.19 -10.96 0.69
N GLN A 755 -37.09 -12.02 -0.12
CA GLN A 755 -38.16 -13.01 -0.30
C GLN A 755 -38.42 -13.77 1.00
N ASN A 756 -37.40 -14.27 1.70
CA ASN A 756 -37.53 -14.88 3.02
C ASN A 756 -38.16 -13.92 4.04
N MET A 757 -37.80 -12.62 4.01
CA MET A 757 -38.37 -11.61 4.89
C MET A 757 -39.84 -11.30 4.54
N LEU A 758 -40.20 -11.30 3.25
CA LEU A 758 -41.58 -11.21 2.77
C LEU A 758 -42.39 -12.45 3.16
N GLU A 759 -41.85 -13.64 2.99
CA GLU A 759 -42.47 -14.91 3.39
C GLU A 759 -42.60 -15.02 4.92
N GLU A 760 -41.62 -14.55 5.69
CA GLU A 760 -41.70 -14.47 7.15
C GLU A 760 -42.72 -13.42 7.59
N GLN A 761 -42.77 -12.24 6.96
CA GLN A 761 -43.79 -11.22 7.27
C GLN A 761 -45.19 -11.62 6.81
N LEU A 762 -45.34 -12.35 5.69
CA LEU A 762 -46.60 -12.95 5.27
C LEU A 762 -47.01 -14.10 6.20
N THR A 763 -46.05 -14.88 6.70
CA THR A 763 -46.32 -15.95 7.68
C THR A 763 -46.65 -15.40 9.06
N LYS A 764 -46.01 -14.30 9.49
CA LYS A 764 -46.35 -13.53 10.69
C LYS A 764 -47.71 -12.85 10.53
N ASN A 765 -48.03 -12.25 9.39
CA ASN A 765 -49.35 -11.71 9.12
C ASN A 765 -50.42 -12.80 9.04
N MET A 766 -50.12 -13.98 8.47
CA MET A 766 -51.02 -15.13 8.50
C MET A 766 -51.20 -15.66 9.94
N HIS A 767 -50.16 -15.65 10.77
CA HIS A 767 -50.30 -15.99 12.19
C HIS A 767 -51.06 -14.92 12.98
N LEU A 768 -50.87 -13.63 12.70
CA LEU A 768 -51.65 -12.54 13.30
C LEU A 768 -53.11 -12.56 12.83
N GLN A 769 -53.38 -12.95 11.58
CA GLN A 769 -54.74 -13.22 11.08
C GLN A 769 -55.34 -14.49 11.68
N LYS A 770 -54.56 -15.57 11.89
CA LYS A 770 -55.04 -16.80 12.58
C LYS A 770 -55.30 -16.56 14.06
N VAL A 771 -54.38 -15.93 14.78
CA VAL A 771 -54.56 -15.50 16.18
C VAL A 771 -55.72 -14.51 16.28
N GLY A 772 -55.81 -13.54 15.36
CA GLY A 772 -56.94 -12.60 15.24
C GLY A 772 -58.27 -13.28 14.94
N CYS A 773 -58.28 -14.33 14.11
CA CYS A 773 -59.47 -15.14 13.85
C CYS A 773 -59.85 -15.95 15.09
N CYS A 774 -58.90 -16.59 15.76
CA CYS A 774 -59.14 -17.34 17.00
C CYS A 774 -59.47 -16.46 18.21
N THR A 775 -59.12 -15.17 18.21
CA THR A 775 -59.65 -14.20 19.20
C THR A 775 -61.02 -13.68 18.79
N LEU A 776 -61.30 -13.47 17.50
CA LEU A 776 -62.64 -13.09 17.02
C LEU A 776 -63.68 -14.22 17.18
N GLU A 777 -63.30 -15.49 17.03
CA GLU A 777 -64.15 -16.65 17.35
C GLU A 777 -64.36 -16.82 18.86
N LYS A 778 -63.42 -16.36 19.70
CA LYS A 778 -63.57 -16.32 21.16
C LYS A 778 -64.29 -15.08 21.69
N VAL A 779 -64.39 -14.00 20.90
CA VAL A 779 -65.16 -12.78 21.21
C VAL A 779 -66.43 -12.75 20.37
N GLY A 780 -67.20 -13.83 20.43
CA GLY A 780 -68.52 -13.94 19.83
C GLY A 780 -69.59 -13.16 20.60
N LEU A 781 -69.55 -11.82 20.60
CA LEU A 781 -70.60 -10.96 21.19
C LEU A 781 -70.80 -9.64 20.40
N ALA A 782 -71.95 -9.55 19.71
CA ALA A 782 -72.70 -8.38 19.22
C ALA A 782 -71.95 -7.10 18.74
N GLY A 783 -72.13 -6.66 17.48
CA GLY A 783 -71.49 -5.39 17.04
C GLY A 783 -71.72 -4.73 15.66
N THR A 784 -72.81 -4.96 14.91
CA THR A 784 -73.23 -4.19 13.68
C THR A 784 -72.33 -4.24 12.41
N PRO A 785 -72.88 -4.09 11.17
CA PRO A 785 -72.16 -4.35 9.92
C PRO A 785 -71.69 -3.10 9.13
N ALA A 786 -71.10 -2.09 9.77
CA ALA A 786 -70.83 -0.79 9.13
C ALA A 786 -69.54 -0.68 8.28
N LEU A 787 -68.48 -1.45 8.58
CA LEU A 787 -67.12 -1.15 8.11
C LEU A 787 -66.64 -1.88 6.83
N ARG A 788 -67.39 -2.86 6.29
CA ARG A 788 -66.98 -3.65 5.10
C ARG A 788 -67.02 -2.90 3.74
N LYS A 789 -67.16 -1.57 3.73
CA LYS A 789 -67.30 -0.75 2.51
C LYS A 789 -66.14 0.23 2.21
N LYS A 790 -65.08 0.29 3.03
CA LYS A 790 -63.97 1.25 2.84
C LYS A 790 -62.62 0.67 2.37
N ILE A 791 -62.52 -0.64 2.11
CA ILE A 791 -61.30 -1.28 1.56
C ILE A 791 -61.66 -2.01 0.27
N LYS A 792 -61.87 -1.24 -0.81
CA LYS A 792 -61.99 -1.76 -2.19
C LYS A 792 -61.73 -0.70 -3.27
N LEU A 793 -60.90 0.30 -2.94
CA LEU A 793 -60.52 1.43 -3.81
C LEU A 793 -59.15 1.97 -3.35
N ALA A 794 -58.16 1.09 -3.48
CA ALA A 794 -56.71 1.31 -3.40
C ALA A 794 -56.07 0.12 -4.13
#